data_AF-A0A7Y5QKG4-F1
#
_entry.id   AF-A0A7Y5QKG4-F1
#
_cell.length_a   1.000
_cell.length_b   1.000
_cell.length_c   1.000
_cell.angle_alpha   90.00
_cell.angle_beta   90.00
_cell.angle_gamma   90.00
#
_symmetry.space_group_name_H-M   'P 1'
#
loop_
_entity.id
_entity.type
_entity.pdbx_description
1 polymer ?
#
loop_
_entity_poly.entity_id
_entity_poly.type
_entity_poly.pdbx_seq_one_letter_code
_entity_poly.pdbx_strand_id
1 'polypeptide(L)'
;MKTSTARFALVALAILSIARTAAPQGTLKAFTGAIVFDGSGRTIADATIVVRDGRIVEVARGLRAPAGAEVIQLGGQFVMPGLINAHGHVNTPADLRTYAAYGVTTVVSLGGESDSIFAARAAQDVATLDRARVYVAGPVLTPRTPDEARAQVARVAAQRVDWVKIRVDDNLGTTTKMPADVWRAVIEEAHRRSLRVAAHVYYLEDARALVAAGVDFVAHSVRDRDVDDAFVDALRASRRCYSPTLMREVSTFVYESTPAFFSDPAFLAHANQEWVAALSQPARQESTRTNAAAQRYKAQLPVARRNLKRLFDARVPIAMGTDTGPMGRFQGWFELMELELMVEAGLRPVDAILAATRQAARCMGLDRDLGTLTPGKWADFVVLPASPVTDIANVRRIGAVYIAGNRVNTDPPIRGFSTPAAIRQHDLEGELTARLSRDSTGAFFREFTRLPHPAGSARNRELAEYVAARYRAYGLEDVRIHRYDVLLPWPTHVSVTMTAPTRYDASLREDPVAADPDTRLDPGPAYLGMSASGDVTAELVYAGSGNPADYDRLEAQGVDLRGKVAIVRYSVPYSYRGYKAQVAQQRGLRALLIYSDPQEDGYRKGLTFPDGPYGPDSHLQRGALTYDFIIPGDPLTPGWASVDGARRIPVAEARSVPTIMAVPLSWRDAQPLLKALAGPVAPPSWQGALPFTYRTGPGPATVRVRVAMDDSIRAIYVVEGRIRGSEEPEQYVVLGNHRDAWVFGGVDPSSGSATQLELARVLGALAREGKRPRRSIVFASWDAEEWHLTGSTEWGEQFADDLRRHAIAYLNVDGSTSGSEFSAGAVASLNRLVVETVRDVRDPASGGSVLTAWARAQA
;
A
#
# COMPACT_ATOMS: atom_id res chain seq x y z
N MET A 1 12.45 34.88 78.02
CA MET A 1 12.12 36.04 77.15
C MET A 1 12.56 35.70 75.74
N LYS A 2 11.79 35.76 74.64
CA LYS A 2 10.40 36.15 74.36
C LYS A 2 10.06 35.57 72.95
N THR A 3 8.85 35.00 72.83
CA THR A 3 7.92 34.90 71.66
C THR A 3 8.41 34.26 70.35
N SER A 4 7.97 33.04 69.97
CA SER A 4 6.65 32.62 69.42
C SER A 4 6.88 32.29 67.92
N THR A 5 6.49 31.16 67.31
CA THR A 5 5.18 30.49 67.38
C THR A 5 5.27 29.09 66.77
N ALA A 6 4.64 28.12 67.43
CA ALA A 6 4.36 26.78 66.92
C ALA A 6 3.23 26.80 65.87
N ARG A 7 3.37 25.99 64.80
CA ARG A 7 2.27 25.42 63.99
C ARG A 7 2.83 24.37 63.01
N PHE A 8 3.17 23.20 63.55
CA PHE A 8 3.36 21.95 62.79
C PHE A 8 2.43 20.92 63.41
N ALA A 9 1.25 20.71 62.80
CA ALA A 9 0.34 19.56 62.96
C ALA A 9 -1.10 19.96 62.58
N LEU A 10 -1.39 20.24 61.30
CA LEU A 10 -2.78 20.23 60.80
C LEU A 10 -2.90 20.21 59.26
N VAL A 11 -2.28 19.25 58.57
CA VAL A 11 -2.73 18.80 57.23
C VAL A 11 -2.38 17.31 57.06
N ALA A 12 -3.03 16.45 57.84
CA ALA A 12 -2.91 14.99 57.70
C ALA A 12 -4.29 14.31 57.68
N LEU A 13 -5.35 15.05 57.31
CA LEU A 13 -6.72 14.53 57.33
C LEU A 13 -7.60 15.18 56.25
N ALA A 14 -7.22 15.03 54.98
CA ALA A 14 -8.13 15.11 53.82
C ALA A 14 -7.31 14.89 52.55
N ILE A 15 -7.28 13.66 52.05
CA ILE A 15 -7.32 13.19 50.65
C ILE A 15 -7.04 11.67 50.76
N LEU A 16 -7.95 10.97 51.45
CA LEU A 16 -8.29 9.60 51.06
C LEU A 16 -9.47 9.74 50.10
N SER A 17 -9.25 10.40 48.96
CA SER A 17 -10.07 10.12 47.79
C SER A 17 -9.71 8.70 47.42
N ILE A 18 -10.57 7.77 47.81
CA ILE A 18 -10.70 6.45 47.21
C ILE A 18 -10.68 6.71 45.71
N ALA A 19 -9.51 6.52 45.09
CA ALA A 19 -9.45 6.18 43.70
C ALA A 19 -10.20 4.86 43.65
N ARG A 20 -11.52 4.93 43.41
CA ARG A 20 -12.20 3.88 42.69
C ARG A 20 -11.38 3.79 41.42
N THR A 21 -10.43 2.86 41.38
CA THR A 21 -10.01 2.25 40.14
C THR A 21 -11.33 1.88 39.49
N ALA A 22 -11.79 2.72 38.55
CA ALA A 22 -12.89 2.34 37.71
C ALA A 22 -12.44 0.98 37.17
N ALA A 23 -13.20 -0.07 37.52
CA ALA A 23 -13.03 -1.34 36.85
C ALA A 23 -12.96 -1.01 35.35
N PRO A 24 -12.00 -1.57 34.59
CA PRO A 24 -11.85 -1.25 33.19
C PRO A 24 -13.25 -1.28 32.59
N GLN A 25 -13.75 -0.13 32.11
CA GLN A 25 -15.08 -0.07 31.53
C GLN A 25 -15.06 -1.11 30.42
N GLY A 26 -15.86 -2.16 30.59
CA GLY A 26 -15.89 -3.26 29.65
C GLY A 26 -16.13 -2.76 28.24
N THR A 27 -15.55 -3.43 27.23
CA THR A 27 -15.67 -2.97 25.84
C THR A 27 -17.14 -3.05 25.41
N LEU A 28 -17.78 -1.90 25.26
CA LEU A 28 -19.19 -1.78 24.90
C LEU A 28 -19.30 -1.31 23.46
N LYS A 29 -19.95 -2.11 22.61
CA LYS A 29 -20.12 -1.83 21.18
C LYS A 29 -21.59 -1.99 20.78
N ALA A 30 -22.02 -1.21 19.80
CA ALA A 30 -23.34 -1.31 19.18
C ALA A 30 -23.20 -1.34 17.66
N PHE A 31 -23.60 -2.45 17.04
CA PHE A 31 -23.65 -2.60 15.59
C PHE A 31 -25.06 -2.30 15.11
N THR A 32 -25.28 -1.18 14.44
CA THR A 32 -26.61 -0.63 14.18
C THR A 32 -27.01 -0.69 12.70
N GLY A 33 -28.32 -0.79 12.44
CA GLY A 33 -28.91 -0.70 11.11
C GLY A 33 -28.69 -1.95 10.25
N ALA A 34 -28.52 -3.13 10.84
CA ALA A 34 -28.24 -4.37 10.11
C ALA A 34 -29.51 -5.20 9.81
N ILE A 35 -29.42 -6.10 8.84
CA ILE A 35 -30.36 -7.21 8.67
C ILE A 35 -29.74 -8.45 9.31
N VAL A 36 -30.19 -8.83 10.51
CA VAL A 36 -29.55 -9.89 11.31
C VAL A 36 -30.30 -11.21 11.17
N PHE A 37 -29.66 -12.21 10.58
CA PHE A 37 -30.03 -13.61 10.74
C PHE A 37 -29.39 -14.15 12.02
N ASP A 38 -30.19 -14.54 13.02
CA ASP A 38 -29.67 -14.87 14.35
C ASP A 38 -29.17 -16.32 14.50
N GLY A 39 -29.21 -17.12 13.43
CA GLY A 39 -28.86 -18.54 13.46
C GLY A 39 -29.96 -19.46 14.03
N SER A 40 -31.09 -18.92 14.46
CA SER A 40 -32.26 -19.71 14.86
C SER A 40 -33.18 -20.06 13.68
N GLY A 41 -32.99 -19.37 12.54
CA GLY A 41 -33.93 -19.34 11.41
C GLY A 41 -34.69 -18.01 11.30
N ARG A 42 -34.51 -17.10 12.26
CA ARG A 42 -35.16 -15.78 12.31
C ARG A 42 -34.25 -14.71 11.72
N THR A 43 -34.85 -13.81 10.94
CA THR A 43 -34.22 -12.59 10.42
C THR A 43 -34.87 -11.35 11.05
N ILE A 44 -34.05 -10.41 11.51
CA ILE A 44 -34.47 -9.16 12.15
C ILE A 44 -33.97 -8.01 11.28
N ALA A 45 -34.89 -7.29 10.64
CA ALA A 45 -34.55 -6.09 9.86
C ALA A 45 -34.33 -4.89 10.79
N ASP A 46 -33.43 -3.98 10.39
CA ASP A 46 -33.09 -2.76 11.15
C ASP A 46 -32.74 -3.07 12.62
N ALA A 47 -31.92 -4.10 12.79
CA ALA A 47 -31.49 -4.60 14.07
C ALA A 47 -30.24 -3.87 14.57
N THR A 48 -30.14 -3.78 15.89
CA THR A 48 -28.91 -3.43 16.60
C THR A 48 -28.43 -4.64 17.39
N ILE A 49 -27.13 -4.96 17.27
CA ILE A 49 -26.44 -5.94 18.12
C ILE A 49 -25.64 -5.17 19.17
N VAL A 50 -25.97 -5.34 20.45
CA VAL A 50 -25.21 -4.77 21.56
C VAL A 50 -24.26 -5.82 22.09
N VAL A 51 -22.98 -5.47 22.17
CA VAL A 51 -21.90 -6.34 22.63
C VAL A 51 -21.21 -5.72 23.83
N ARG A 52 -21.01 -6.50 24.89
CA ARG A 52 -20.25 -6.12 26.08
C ARG A 52 -19.22 -7.20 26.37
N ASP A 53 -17.95 -6.79 26.49
CA ASP A 53 -16.84 -7.71 26.81
C ASP A 53 -16.79 -8.91 25.86
N GLY A 54 -17.02 -8.61 24.58
CA GLY A 54 -17.06 -9.58 23.49
C GLY A 54 -18.30 -10.49 23.43
N ARG A 55 -19.24 -10.37 24.37
CA ARG A 55 -20.48 -11.16 24.38
C ARG A 55 -21.70 -10.34 24.01
N ILE A 56 -22.63 -10.98 23.33
CA ILE A 56 -23.91 -10.38 22.92
C ILE A 56 -24.74 -10.15 24.17
N VAL A 57 -25.15 -8.90 24.38
CA VAL A 57 -26.11 -8.51 25.43
C VAL A 57 -27.52 -8.64 24.88
N GLU A 58 -27.77 -8.09 23.70
CA GLU A 58 -29.09 -8.03 23.09
C GLU A 58 -28.99 -7.89 21.56
N VAL A 59 -29.97 -8.46 20.86
CA VAL A 59 -30.18 -8.26 19.42
C VAL A 59 -31.66 -7.98 19.19
N ALA A 60 -31.98 -6.76 18.79
CA ALA A 60 -33.38 -6.35 18.61
C ALA A 60 -33.52 -5.25 17.55
N ARG A 61 -34.71 -5.17 16.96
CA ARG A 61 -35.09 -4.10 16.04
C ARG A 61 -35.28 -2.79 16.80
N GLY A 62 -34.77 -1.68 16.27
CA GLY A 62 -34.96 -0.35 16.84
C GLY A 62 -34.32 -0.12 18.22
N LEU A 63 -33.43 -1.02 18.65
CA LEU A 63 -32.68 -0.89 19.89
C LEU A 63 -31.67 0.26 19.75
N ARG A 64 -31.75 1.24 20.66
CA ARG A 64 -30.83 2.38 20.68
C ARG A 64 -29.46 1.94 21.21
N ALA A 65 -28.39 2.47 20.61
CA ALA A 65 -27.05 2.25 21.11
C ALA A 65 -26.95 2.75 22.57
N PRO A 66 -26.46 1.91 23.52
CA PRO A 66 -26.26 2.35 24.90
C PRO A 66 -25.28 3.52 24.99
N ALA A 67 -25.46 4.39 25.99
CA ALA A 67 -24.51 5.48 26.24
C ALA A 67 -23.10 4.94 26.49
N GLY A 68 -22.10 5.54 25.84
CA GLY A 68 -20.70 5.13 25.92
C GLY A 68 -20.32 3.92 25.05
N ALA A 69 -21.25 3.36 24.27
CA ALA A 69 -20.93 2.33 23.29
C ALA A 69 -20.18 2.92 22.08
N GLU A 70 -19.16 2.20 21.60
CA GLU A 70 -18.64 2.41 20.24
C GLU A 70 -19.72 2.01 19.23
N VAL A 71 -20.18 2.95 18.41
CA VAL A 71 -21.26 2.71 17.44
C VAL A 71 -20.65 2.38 16.07
N ILE A 72 -20.90 1.17 15.59
CA ILE A 72 -20.52 0.71 14.24
C ILE A 72 -21.80 0.67 13.38
N GLN A 73 -21.90 1.58 12.42
CA GLN A 73 -23.00 1.62 11.47
C GLN A 73 -22.81 0.59 10.36
N LEU A 74 -23.71 -0.38 10.24
CA LEU A 74 -23.66 -1.42 9.21
C LEU A 74 -24.56 -1.12 8.00
N GLY A 75 -25.43 -0.11 8.07
CA GLY A 75 -26.07 0.48 6.88
C GLY A 75 -26.83 -0.48 5.96
N GLY A 76 -27.69 -1.34 6.52
CA GLY A 76 -28.49 -2.30 5.77
C GLY A 76 -27.77 -3.59 5.39
N GLN A 77 -26.49 -3.75 5.74
CA GLN A 77 -25.74 -4.98 5.51
C GLN A 77 -26.37 -6.18 6.24
N PHE A 78 -26.17 -7.36 5.65
CA PHE A 78 -26.65 -8.62 6.19
C PHE A 78 -25.65 -9.18 7.20
N VAL A 79 -26.13 -9.66 8.34
CA VAL A 79 -25.31 -10.25 9.41
C VAL A 79 -25.78 -11.67 9.68
N MET A 80 -24.85 -12.61 9.78
CA MET A 80 -25.10 -14.00 10.19
C MET A 80 -24.09 -14.46 11.23
N PRO A 81 -24.39 -15.50 12.04
CA PRO A 81 -23.40 -16.07 12.94
C PRO A 81 -22.17 -16.53 12.15
N GLY A 82 -21.01 -16.44 12.77
CA GLY A 82 -19.76 -16.91 12.20
C GLY A 82 -19.82 -18.40 11.86
N LEU A 83 -19.15 -18.78 10.77
CA LEU A 83 -19.12 -20.18 10.36
C LEU A 83 -18.27 -21.00 11.35
N ILE A 84 -18.72 -22.22 11.62
CA ILE A 84 -18.05 -23.22 12.43
C ILE A 84 -17.70 -24.38 11.51
N ASN A 85 -16.40 -24.58 11.27
CA ASN A 85 -15.91 -25.78 10.62
C ASN A 85 -15.80 -26.89 11.68
N ALA A 86 -16.68 -27.89 11.62
CA ALA A 86 -16.69 -29.03 12.55
C ALA A 86 -15.61 -30.08 12.25
N HIS A 87 -14.88 -29.94 11.13
CA HIS A 87 -13.77 -30.79 10.75
C HIS A 87 -12.78 -30.05 9.83
N GLY A 88 -11.76 -29.46 10.43
CA GLY A 88 -10.61 -28.92 9.71
C GLY A 88 -9.31 -29.31 10.40
N HIS A 89 -8.21 -28.66 10.00
CA HIS A 89 -6.90 -28.77 10.63
C HIS A 89 -6.25 -27.39 10.71
N VAL A 90 -5.67 -27.11 11.86
CA VAL A 90 -4.92 -25.87 12.11
C VAL A 90 -3.45 -26.25 12.29
N ASN A 91 -2.62 -25.97 11.30
CA ASN A 91 -1.19 -26.31 11.36
C ASN A 91 -0.40 -25.23 12.11
N THR A 92 -0.76 -23.97 11.88
CA THR A 92 -0.11 -22.81 12.49
C THR A 92 -1.13 -21.81 13.06
N PRO A 93 -0.74 -20.96 14.03
CA PRO A 93 -1.62 -19.89 14.50
C PRO A 93 -2.05 -18.90 13.41
N ALA A 94 -1.28 -18.77 12.32
CA ALA A 94 -1.62 -17.92 11.18
C ALA A 94 -2.87 -18.43 10.44
N ASP A 95 -3.05 -19.76 10.36
CA ASP A 95 -4.21 -20.38 9.72
C ASP A 95 -5.53 -19.89 10.35
N LEU A 96 -5.53 -19.60 11.66
CA LEU A 96 -6.71 -19.08 12.37
C LEU A 96 -7.13 -17.69 11.91
N ARG A 97 -6.18 -16.87 11.43
CA ARG A 97 -6.49 -15.58 10.81
C ARG A 97 -7.01 -15.80 9.39
N THR A 98 -6.46 -16.74 8.64
CA THR A 98 -6.96 -17.11 7.30
C THR A 98 -8.39 -17.62 7.35
N TYR A 99 -8.72 -18.53 8.28
CA TYR A 99 -10.10 -18.98 8.50
C TYR A 99 -11.02 -17.80 8.82
N ALA A 100 -10.60 -16.93 9.74
CA ALA A 100 -11.38 -15.77 10.15
C ALA A 100 -11.62 -14.79 9.00
N ALA A 101 -10.63 -14.57 8.13
CA ALA A 101 -10.77 -13.71 6.95
C ALA A 101 -11.88 -14.19 5.99
N TYR A 102 -12.07 -15.51 5.90
CA TYR A 102 -13.16 -16.14 5.13
C TYR A 102 -14.43 -16.40 5.94
N GLY A 103 -14.62 -15.72 7.09
CA GLY A 103 -15.85 -15.82 7.87
C GLY A 103 -15.98 -17.09 8.72
N VAL A 104 -14.95 -17.93 8.76
CA VAL A 104 -14.86 -19.10 9.65
C VAL A 104 -14.30 -18.65 10.99
N THR A 105 -15.21 -18.41 11.92
CA THR A 105 -14.87 -17.90 13.26
C THR A 105 -14.46 -18.99 14.24
N THR A 106 -14.75 -20.26 13.94
CA THR A 106 -14.41 -21.39 14.79
C THR A 106 -14.03 -22.61 13.96
N VAL A 107 -12.96 -23.29 14.35
CA VAL A 107 -12.49 -24.54 13.73
C VAL A 107 -12.34 -25.60 14.79
N VAL A 108 -12.96 -26.77 14.56
CA VAL A 108 -12.64 -27.99 15.31
C VAL A 108 -11.57 -28.72 14.52
N SER A 109 -10.33 -28.56 14.99
CA SER A 109 -9.16 -29.23 14.45
C SER A 109 -9.18 -30.68 14.90
N LEU A 110 -9.30 -31.60 13.95
CA LEU A 110 -9.45 -33.03 14.21
C LEU A 110 -8.17 -33.81 13.84
N GLY A 111 -7.01 -33.36 14.31
CA GLY A 111 -5.79 -34.13 14.21
C GLY A 111 -4.52 -33.31 14.01
N GLY A 112 -3.45 -33.67 14.72
CA GLY A 112 -2.07 -33.28 14.36
C GLY A 112 -1.67 -31.87 14.80
N GLU A 113 -2.35 -31.31 15.80
CA GLU A 113 -2.07 -29.97 16.29
C GLU A 113 -0.73 -29.87 17.03
N SER A 114 0.00 -28.77 16.84
CA SER A 114 1.24 -28.46 17.58
C SER A 114 0.98 -27.78 18.92
N ASP A 115 1.99 -27.73 19.80
CA ASP A 115 1.90 -27.04 21.10
C ASP A 115 1.45 -25.58 20.97
N SER A 116 1.84 -24.91 19.88
CA SER A 116 1.41 -23.53 19.59
C SER A 116 -0.11 -23.40 19.41
N ILE A 117 -0.76 -24.44 18.88
CA ILE A 117 -2.21 -24.49 18.69
C ILE A 117 -2.92 -24.79 20.01
N PHE A 118 -2.34 -25.67 20.84
CA PHE A 118 -2.82 -25.88 22.22
C PHE A 118 -2.76 -24.57 23.03
N ALA A 119 -1.67 -23.81 22.91
CA ALA A 119 -1.54 -22.49 23.54
C ALA A 119 -2.59 -21.49 22.99
N ALA A 120 -2.81 -21.48 21.68
CA ALA A 120 -3.85 -20.65 21.06
C ALA A 120 -5.25 -21.03 21.58
N ARG A 121 -5.57 -22.33 21.68
CA ARG A 121 -6.83 -22.84 22.26
C ARG A 121 -7.00 -22.39 23.71
N ALA A 122 -5.95 -22.45 24.52
CA ALA A 122 -5.99 -22.04 25.93
C ALA A 122 -6.20 -20.53 26.13
N ALA A 123 -5.76 -19.70 25.18
CA ALA A 123 -5.79 -18.24 25.29
C ALA A 123 -6.98 -17.56 24.58
N GLN A 124 -7.97 -18.31 24.09
CA GLN A 124 -9.00 -17.75 23.19
C GLN A 124 -10.25 -17.18 23.85
N ASP A 125 -10.54 -17.52 25.11
CA ASP A 125 -11.77 -17.07 25.78
C ASP A 125 -11.62 -15.69 26.42
N VAL A 126 -11.27 -14.72 25.58
CA VAL A 126 -11.01 -13.32 25.96
C VAL A 126 -11.79 -12.35 25.08
N ALA A 127 -12.20 -11.21 25.65
CA ALA A 127 -12.95 -10.17 24.94
C ALA A 127 -12.16 -9.50 23.81
N THR A 128 -10.83 -9.65 23.78
CA THR A 128 -9.92 -9.03 22.80
C THR A 128 -9.57 -9.95 21.63
N LEU A 129 -10.18 -11.14 21.52
CA LEU A 129 -9.86 -12.10 20.45
C LEU A 129 -10.19 -11.50 19.06
N ASP A 130 -9.30 -11.68 18.09
CA ASP A 130 -9.40 -11.13 16.73
C ASP A 130 -9.07 -12.17 15.62
N ARG A 131 -9.11 -13.46 15.97
CA ARG A 131 -8.81 -14.61 15.11
C ARG A 131 -9.76 -15.77 15.41
N ALA A 132 -9.86 -16.75 14.51
CA ALA A 132 -10.74 -17.89 14.72
C ALA A 132 -10.42 -18.64 16.03
N ARG A 133 -11.48 -19.13 16.69
CA ARG A 133 -11.38 -20.06 17.82
C ARG A 133 -10.98 -21.44 17.29
N VAL A 134 -10.23 -22.17 18.10
CA VAL A 134 -9.80 -23.54 17.79
C VAL A 134 -10.14 -24.48 18.93
N TYR A 135 -10.61 -25.66 18.58
CA TYR A 135 -10.80 -26.80 19.46
C TYR A 135 -9.97 -27.95 18.90
N VAL A 136 -9.35 -28.75 19.76
CA VAL A 136 -8.25 -29.65 19.36
C VAL A 136 -8.56 -31.10 19.68
N ALA A 137 -8.12 -32.02 18.82
CA ALA A 137 -8.26 -33.47 19.03
C ALA A 137 -6.95 -34.19 19.40
N GLY A 138 -5.80 -33.52 19.25
CA GLY A 138 -4.50 -34.16 19.40
C GLY A 138 -4.18 -35.07 18.21
N PRO A 139 -3.31 -36.08 18.37
CA PRO A 139 -2.98 -36.98 17.26
C PRO A 139 -4.19 -37.82 16.82
N VAL A 140 -4.28 -38.11 15.52
CA VAL A 140 -5.23 -39.10 14.99
C VAL A 140 -4.79 -40.49 15.47
N LEU A 141 -5.66 -41.17 16.23
CA LEU A 141 -5.33 -42.46 16.81
C LEU A 141 -5.57 -43.61 15.81
N THR A 142 -4.54 -44.46 15.67
CA THR A 142 -4.59 -45.70 14.90
C THR A 142 -3.98 -46.88 15.68
N PRO A 143 -4.51 -47.20 16.88
CA PRO A 143 -4.03 -48.32 17.68
C PRO A 143 -4.26 -49.66 16.96
N ARG A 144 -3.45 -50.66 17.30
CA ARG A 144 -3.51 -52.02 16.74
C ARG A 144 -4.14 -53.03 17.68
N THR A 145 -4.21 -52.72 18.97
CA THR A 145 -4.80 -53.59 20.01
C THR A 145 -5.70 -52.80 20.97
N PRO A 146 -6.65 -53.46 21.67
CA PRO A 146 -7.50 -52.77 22.66
C PRO A 146 -6.72 -52.10 23.81
N ASP A 147 -5.60 -52.68 24.23
CA ASP A 147 -4.78 -52.09 25.29
C ASP A 147 -3.98 -50.89 24.80
N GLU A 148 -3.50 -50.95 23.55
CA GLU A 148 -2.91 -49.78 22.90
C GLU A 148 -3.95 -48.67 22.74
N ALA A 149 -5.18 -48.99 22.36
CA ALA A 149 -6.29 -48.04 22.28
C ALA A 149 -6.51 -47.33 23.63
N ARG A 150 -6.64 -48.08 24.72
CA ARG A 150 -6.79 -47.52 26.06
C ARG A 150 -5.61 -46.62 26.46
N ALA A 151 -4.38 -47.05 26.20
CA ALA A 151 -3.18 -46.29 26.51
C ALA A 151 -3.06 -45.00 25.68
N GLN A 152 -3.38 -45.05 24.38
CA GLN A 152 -3.37 -43.88 23.50
C GLN A 152 -4.43 -42.84 23.92
N VAL A 153 -5.66 -43.28 24.20
CA VAL A 153 -6.72 -42.37 24.68
C VAL A 153 -6.32 -41.74 26.01
N ALA A 154 -5.72 -42.49 26.94
CA ALA A 154 -5.23 -41.95 28.20
C ALA A 154 -4.17 -40.84 28.00
N ARG A 155 -3.26 -41.01 27.04
CA ARG A 155 -2.24 -40.00 26.71
C ARG A 155 -2.86 -38.74 26.12
N VAL A 156 -3.76 -38.89 25.16
CA VAL A 156 -4.43 -37.75 24.52
C VAL A 156 -5.34 -37.01 25.51
N ALA A 157 -6.03 -37.73 26.40
CA ALA A 157 -6.81 -37.12 27.47
C ALA A 157 -5.94 -36.27 28.42
N ALA A 158 -4.70 -36.68 28.70
CA ALA A 158 -3.78 -35.92 29.53
C ALA A 158 -3.37 -34.58 28.90
N GLN A 159 -3.47 -34.44 27.58
CA GLN A 159 -3.24 -33.19 26.85
C GLN A 159 -4.44 -32.22 26.92
N ARG A 160 -5.54 -32.61 27.58
CA ARG A 160 -6.77 -31.82 27.71
C ARG A 160 -7.39 -31.44 26.36
N VAL A 161 -7.43 -32.41 25.45
CA VAL A 161 -8.12 -32.28 24.16
C VAL A 161 -9.62 -32.09 24.34
N ASP A 162 -10.26 -31.53 23.32
CA ASP A 162 -11.72 -31.39 23.23
C ASP A 162 -12.38 -32.65 22.64
N TRP A 163 -11.65 -33.38 21.79
CA TRP A 163 -12.12 -34.54 21.04
C TRP A 163 -11.07 -35.64 20.96
N VAL A 164 -11.49 -36.89 20.79
CA VAL A 164 -10.61 -37.99 20.35
C VAL A 164 -10.90 -38.26 18.89
N LYS A 165 -9.85 -38.29 18.05
CA LYS A 165 -9.97 -38.61 16.63
C LYS A 165 -9.43 -40.01 16.33
N ILE A 166 -10.17 -40.81 15.57
CA ILE A 166 -9.74 -42.12 15.07
C ILE A 166 -9.86 -42.23 13.55
N ARG A 167 -9.10 -43.14 12.94
CA ARG A 167 -9.27 -43.59 11.54
C ARG A 167 -9.57 -45.08 11.48
N VAL A 168 -10.67 -45.45 10.84
CA VAL A 168 -11.13 -46.86 10.79
C VAL A 168 -10.96 -47.50 9.41
N ASP A 169 -10.97 -46.69 8.34
CA ASP A 169 -10.88 -47.19 6.97
C ASP A 169 -9.47 -47.68 6.56
N ASP A 170 -9.39 -48.31 5.38
CA ASP A 170 -8.17 -48.86 4.79
C ASP A 170 -7.50 -47.91 3.78
N ASN A 171 -7.95 -46.66 3.69
CA ASN A 171 -7.49 -45.70 2.69
C ASN A 171 -7.46 -46.29 1.27
N LEU A 172 -8.61 -46.85 0.85
CA LEU A 172 -8.79 -47.54 -0.44
C LEU A 172 -7.86 -48.74 -0.65
N GLY A 173 -7.56 -49.47 0.42
CA GLY A 173 -6.73 -50.67 0.41
C GLY A 173 -5.21 -50.42 0.57
N THR A 174 -4.79 -49.19 0.84
CA THR A 174 -3.37 -48.86 1.07
C THR A 174 -2.92 -49.07 2.52
N THR A 175 -3.86 -49.24 3.44
CA THR A 175 -3.60 -49.48 4.87
C THR A 175 -4.54 -50.57 5.41
N THR A 176 -4.25 -51.12 6.59
CA THR A 176 -5.14 -52.09 7.24
C THR A 176 -6.21 -51.38 8.05
N LYS A 177 -7.48 -51.82 7.94
CA LYS A 177 -8.57 -51.30 8.76
C LYS A 177 -8.31 -51.53 10.25
N MET A 178 -8.76 -50.58 11.08
CA MET A 178 -8.74 -50.78 12.53
C MET A 178 -9.75 -51.88 12.91
N PRO A 179 -9.34 -52.94 13.65
CA PRO A 179 -10.23 -54.01 14.06
C PRO A 179 -11.36 -53.53 14.99
N ALA A 180 -12.47 -54.27 14.99
CA ALA A 180 -13.69 -53.84 15.65
C ALA A 180 -13.63 -53.80 17.19
N ASP A 181 -12.90 -54.73 17.79
CA ASP A 181 -12.58 -54.71 19.22
C ASP A 181 -11.69 -53.52 19.60
N VAL A 182 -10.82 -53.08 18.69
CA VAL A 182 -9.90 -51.97 18.93
C VAL A 182 -10.60 -50.61 18.92
N TRP A 183 -11.39 -50.28 17.88
CA TRP A 183 -12.11 -49.00 17.90
C TRP A 183 -13.22 -48.95 18.96
N ARG A 184 -13.80 -50.10 19.37
CA ARG A 184 -14.70 -50.15 20.55
C ARG A 184 -13.97 -49.77 21.82
N ALA A 185 -12.77 -50.31 22.04
CA ALA A 185 -11.96 -49.95 23.19
C ALA A 185 -11.58 -48.46 23.22
N VAL A 186 -11.36 -47.83 22.05
CA VAL A 186 -11.18 -46.36 21.97
C VAL A 186 -12.43 -45.62 22.43
N ILE A 187 -13.61 -45.99 21.89
CA ILE A 187 -14.87 -45.33 22.21
C ILE A 187 -15.19 -45.46 23.71
N GLU A 188 -15.11 -46.68 24.24
CA GLU A 188 -15.35 -46.94 25.66
C GLU A 188 -14.38 -46.13 26.54
N GLU A 189 -13.08 -46.15 26.25
CA GLU A 189 -12.10 -45.41 27.05
C GLU A 189 -12.31 -43.90 27.01
N ALA A 190 -12.63 -43.35 25.84
CA ALA A 190 -12.91 -41.93 25.68
C ALA A 190 -14.15 -41.53 26.48
N HIS A 191 -15.23 -42.31 26.39
CA HIS A 191 -16.46 -42.06 27.15
C HIS A 191 -16.27 -42.19 28.66
N ARG A 192 -15.46 -43.15 29.14
CA ARG A 192 -15.08 -43.23 30.58
C ARG A 192 -14.39 -41.96 31.08
N ARG A 193 -13.76 -41.20 30.18
CA ARG A 193 -13.07 -39.93 30.46
C ARG A 193 -13.89 -38.70 30.07
N SER A 194 -15.16 -38.88 29.74
CA SER A 194 -16.06 -37.81 29.28
C SER A 194 -15.58 -37.09 28.01
N LEU A 195 -14.81 -37.78 27.16
CA LEU A 195 -14.37 -37.29 25.85
C LEU A 195 -15.24 -37.89 24.75
N ARG A 196 -15.48 -37.10 23.70
CA ARG A 196 -16.26 -37.50 22.52
C ARG A 196 -15.35 -37.99 21.42
N VAL A 197 -15.83 -38.94 20.61
CA VAL A 197 -15.04 -39.57 19.53
C VAL A 197 -15.54 -39.17 18.15
N ALA A 198 -14.62 -38.67 17.33
CA ALA A 198 -14.80 -38.47 15.90
C ALA A 198 -14.11 -39.58 15.11
N ALA A 199 -14.81 -40.21 14.16
CA ALA A 199 -14.24 -41.30 13.35
C ALA A 199 -14.20 -40.94 11.87
N HIS A 200 -13.01 -41.03 11.27
CA HIS A 200 -12.85 -40.99 9.81
C HIS A 200 -13.42 -42.27 9.20
N VAL A 201 -14.43 -42.11 8.31
CA VAL A 201 -15.09 -43.23 7.62
C VAL A 201 -15.09 -43.04 6.10
N TYR A 202 -15.34 -44.14 5.39
CA TYR A 202 -15.57 -44.17 3.94
C TYR A 202 -16.65 -45.18 3.56
N TYR A 203 -16.62 -46.38 4.17
CA TYR A 203 -17.55 -47.47 3.89
C TYR A 203 -18.81 -47.40 4.75
N LEU A 204 -19.97 -47.71 4.17
CA LEU A 204 -21.26 -47.79 4.88
C LEU A 204 -21.21 -48.75 6.08
N GLU A 205 -20.64 -49.94 5.89
CA GLU A 205 -20.58 -50.97 6.92
C GLU A 205 -19.80 -50.51 8.17
N ASP A 206 -18.65 -49.86 7.97
CA ASP A 206 -17.84 -49.35 9.07
C ASP A 206 -18.60 -48.23 9.81
N ALA A 207 -19.21 -47.30 9.07
CA ALA A 207 -19.99 -46.21 9.65
C ALA A 207 -21.17 -46.73 10.49
N ARG A 208 -21.88 -47.74 9.99
CA ARG A 208 -22.99 -48.38 10.72
C ARG A 208 -22.52 -49.05 12.01
N ALA A 209 -21.42 -49.79 11.95
CA ALA A 209 -20.85 -50.46 13.13
C ALA A 209 -20.39 -49.46 14.19
N LEU A 210 -19.77 -48.34 13.79
CA LEU A 210 -19.32 -47.28 14.68
C LEU A 210 -20.49 -46.56 15.36
N VAL A 211 -21.56 -46.27 14.61
CA VAL A 211 -22.78 -45.65 15.19
C VAL A 211 -23.43 -46.59 16.19
N ALA A 212 -23.52 -47.88 15.89
CA ALA A 212 -24.05 -48.89 16.81
C ALA A 212 -23.22 -49.01 18.11
N ALA A 213 -21.91 -48.77 18.03
CA ALA A 213 -21.02 -48.74 19.19
C ALA A 213 -20.95 -47.37 19.90
N GLY A 214 -21.72 -46.39 19.45
CA GLY A 214 -21.88 -45.12 20.14
C GLY A 214 -20.88 -44.03 19.76
N VAL A 215 -20.20 -44.10 18.61
CA VAL A 215 -19.35 -42.98 18.13
C VAL A 215 -20.13 -41.65 18.14
N ASP A 216 -19.48 -40.55 18.51
CA ASP A 216 -20.15 -39.26 18.68
C ASP A 216 -20.32 -38.47 17.38
N PHE A 217 -19.35 -38.62 16.48
CA PHE A 217 -19.26 -37.87 15.23
C PHE A 217 -18.71 -38.73 14.09
N VAL A 218 -19.51 -38.86 13.03
CA VAL A 218 -19.11 -39.52 11.79
C VAL A 218 -18.46 -38.47 10.88
N ALA A 219 -17.14 -38.57 10.72
CA ALA A 219 -16.37 -37.65 9.91
C ALA A 219 -16.14 -38.21 8.50
N HIS A 220 -16.51 -37.38 7.51
CA HIS A 220 -16.55 -37.65 6.07
C HIS A 220 -17.75 -38.46 5.61
N SER A 221 -18.07 -38.27 4.33
CA SER A 221 -19.22 -38.93 3.73
C SER A 221 -19.06 -40.44 3.58
N VAL A 222 -20.12 -41.21 3.82
CA VAL A 222 -20.21 -42.57 3.23
C VAL A 222 -20.34 -42.41 1.72
N ARG A 223 -19.45 -43.06 0.97
CA ARG A 223 -19.29 -42.80 -0.47
C ARG A 223 -18.91 -44.03 -1.30
N ASP A 224 -18.84 -45.21 -0.69
CA ASP A 224 -18.70 -46.47 -1.42
C ASP A 224 -20.02 -46.91 -2.08
N ARG A 225 -21.16 -46.59 -1.47
CA ARG A 225 -22.52 -46.87 -1.95
C ARG A 225 -23.55 -45.91 -1.35
N ASP A 226 -24.79 -45.96 -1.84
CA ASP A 226 -25.89 -45.21 -1.24
C ASP A 226 -26.18 -45.72 0.19
N VAL A 227 -26.48 -44.81 1.13
CA VAL A 227 -26.83 -45.19 2.52
C VAL A 227 -28.20 -45.88 2.58
N ASP A 228 -28.31 -46.89 3.44
CA ASP A 228 -29.53 -47.66 3.67
C ASP A 228 -30.39 -47.10 4.82
N ASP A 229 -31.63 -47.57 4.94
CA ASP A 229 -32.55 -47.13 6.00
C ASP A 229 -32.03 -47.49 7.40
N ALA A 230 -31.35 -48.63 7.54
CA ALA A 230 -30.78 -49.05 8.80
C ALA A 230 -29.74 -48.05 9.34
N PHE A 231 -28.86 -47.53 8.49
CA PHE A 231 -27.89 -46.52 8.87
C PHE A 231 -28.54 -45.16 9.16
N VAL A 232 -29.52 -44.76 8.34
CA VAL A 232 -30.29 -43.53 8.55
C VAL A 232 -31.00 -43.55 9.90
N ASP A 233 -31.70 -44.65 10.20
CA ASP A 233 -32.42 -44.84 11.45
C ASP A 233 -31.47 -44.90 12.65
N ALA A 234 -30.31 -45.56 12.51
CA ALA A 234 -29.29 -45.61 13.55
C ALA A 234 -28.79 -44.20 13.92
N LEU A 235 -28.47 -43.36 12.93
CA LEU A 235 -28.04 -41.98 13.16
C LEU A 235 -29.15 -41.12 13.78
N ARG A 236 -30.40 -41.28 13.31
CA ARG A 236 -31.55 -40.54 13.82
C ARG A 236 -31.87 -40.90 15.28
N ALA A 237 -31.92 -42.19 15.60
CA ALA A 237 -32.23 -42.70 16.93
C ALA A 237 -31.15 -42.30 17.95
N SER A 238 -29.88 -42.39 17.56
CA SER A 238 -28.73 -42.04 18.40
C SER A 238 -28.46 -40.53 18.45
N ARG A 239 -29.08 -39.74 17.56
CA ARG A 239 -28.85 -38.29 17.37
C ARG A 239 -27.37 -37.94 17.17
N ARG A 240 -26.60 -38.87 16.59
CA ARG A 240 -25.18 -38.66 16.30
C ARG A 240 -25.01 -37.78 15.07
N CYS A 241 -23.95 -36.99 15.08
CA CYS A 241 -23.72 -36.00 14.04
C CYS A 241 -22.90 -36.58 12.89
N TYR A 242 -23.20 -36.11 11.69
CA TYR A 242 -22.54 -36.50 10.46
C TYR A 242 -21.97 -35.27 9.76
N SER A 243 -20.74 -35.36 9.28
CA SER A 243 -20.09 -34.30 8.50
C SER A 243 -19.76 -34.78 7.09
N PRO A 244 -20.32 -34.14 6.05
CA PRO A 244 -20.18 -34.62 4.68
C PRO A 244 -18.78 -34.44 4.11
N THR A 245 -18.12 -33.31 4.41
CA THR A 245 -16.78 -32.94 3.89
C THR A 245 -16.64 -33.17 2.39
N LEU A 246 -17.58 -32.67 1.59
CA LEU A 246 -17.58 -32.86 0.13
C LEU A 246 -16.32 -32.26 -0.51
N MET A 247 -15.83 -31.13 0.01
CA MET A 247 -14.61 -30.48 -0.45
C MET A 247 -13.35 -31.30 -0.19
N ARG A 248 -13.34 -32.20 0.80
CA ARG A 248 -12.27 -33.19 0.96
C ARG A 248 -12.16 -34.03 -0.30
N GLU A 249 -13.29 -34.50 -0.83
CA GLU A 249 -13.32 -35.32 -2.05
C GLU A 249 -12.90 -34.49 -3.27
N VAL A 250 -13.48 -33.30 -3.44
CA VAL A 250 -13.14 -32.38 -4.54
C VAL A 250 -11.64 -32.07 -4.58
N SER A 251 -11.02 -31.83 -3.42
CA SER A 251 -9.60 -31.52 -3.30
C SER A 251 -8.67 -32.59 -3.87
N THR A 252 -9.14 -33.85 -3.99
CA THR A 252 -8.33 -34.95 -4.49
C THR A 252 -8.18 -34.94 -6.01
N PHE A 253 -9.11 -34.32 -6.74
CA PHE A 253 -9.15 -34.37 -8.21
C PHE A 253 -9.28 -33.00 -8.89
N VAL A 254 -9.69 -31.94 -8.19
CA VAL A 254 -9.93 -30.61 -8.79
C VAL A 254 -8.70 -30.03 -9.49
N TYR A 255 -7.50 -30.44 -9.05
CA TYR A 255 -6.21 -30.01 -9.62
C TYR A 255 -5.77 -30.82 -10.83
N GLU A 256 -6.61 -31.68 -11.42
CA GLU A 256 -6.36 -32.27 -12.74
C GLU A 256 -6.36 -31.22 -13.88
N SER A 257 -6.77 -30.00 -13.58
CA SER A 257 -6.66 -28.80 -14.41
C SER A 257 -6.53 -27.57 -13.48
N THR A 258 -6.31 -26.37 -14.03
CA THR A 258 -6.29 -25.15 -13.23
C THR A 258 -7.71 -24.81 -12.76
N PRO A 259 -8.00 -24.84 -11.45
CA PRO A 259 -9.34 -24.55 -10.96
C PRO A 259 -9.73 -23.09 -11.20
N ALA A 260 -11.00 -22.83 -11.53
CA ALA A 260 -11.48 -21.47 -11.80
C ALA A 260 -11.27 -20.50 -10.63
N PHE A 261 -11.29 -21.00 -9.38
CA PHE A 261 -11.07 -20.16 -8.20
C PHE A 261 -9.62 -19.68 -8.06
N PHE A 262 -8.64 -20.22 -8.81
CA PHE A 262 -7.26 -19.71 -8.81
C PHE A 262 -7.11 -18.34 -9.46
N SER A 263 -8.13 -17.86 -10.18
CA SER A 263 -8.19 -16.50 -10.70
C SER A 263 -9.14 -15.59 -9.91
N ASP A 264 -9.74 -16.08 -8.82
CA ASP A 264 -10.66 -15.29 -8.00
C ASP A 264 -9.86 -14.37 -7.06
N PRO A 265 -10.00 -13.03 -7.16
CA PRO A 265 -9.28 -12.11 -6.28
C PRO A 265 -9.58 -12.31 -4.80
N ALA A 266 -10.81 -12.71 -4.44
CA ALA A 266 -11.19 -12.95 -3.06
C ALA A 266 -10.47 -14.18 -2.49
N PHE A 267 -10.26 -15.22 -3.31
CA PHE A 267 -9.42 -16.37 -2.96
C PHE A 267 -7.94 -15.99 -2.83
N LEU A 268 -7.41 -15.25 -3.81
CA LEU A 268 -5.99 -14.92 -3.85
C LEU A 268 -5.56 -13.99 -2.71
N ALA A 269 -6.49 -13.22 -2.13
CA ALA A 269 -6.23 -12.31 -1.02
C ALA A 269 -5.62 -12.99 0.22
N HIS A 270 -5.97 -14.26 0.48
CA HIS A 270 -5.49 -15.00 1.66
C HIS A 270 -4.97 -16.40 1.35
N ALA A 271 -4.99 -16.84 0.08
CA ALA A 271 -4.47 -18.14 -0.31
C ALA A 271 -2.94 -18.25 -0.17
N ASN A 272 -2.46 -19.45 0.15
CA ASN A 272 -1.04 -19.75 0.07
C ASN A 272 -0.60 -19.77 -1.41
N GLN A 273 0.11 -18.72 -1.82
CA GLN A 273 0.55 -18.52 -3.21
C GLN A 273 1.55 -19.57 -3.69
N GLU A 274 2.37 -20.13 -2.78
CA GLU A 274 3.28 -21.23 -3.12
C GLU A 274 2.50 -22.51 -3.46
N TRP A 275 1.42 -22.78 -2.74
CA TRP A 275 0.54 -23.91 -3.04
C TRP A 275 -0.19 -23.70 -4.36
N VAL A 276 -0.69 -22.49 -4.63
CA VAL A 276 -1.30 -22.15 -5.93
C VAL A 276 -0.31 -22.42 -7.06
N ALA A 277 0.91 -21.88 -6.95
CA ALA A 277 1.96 -22.09 -7.96
C ALA A 277 2.30 -23.58 -8.15
N ALA A 278 2.48 -24.33 -7.06
CA ALA A 278 2.81 -25.76 -7.11
C ALA A 278 1.67 -26.61 -7.72
N LEU A 279 0.42 -26.30 -7.38
CA LEU A 279 -0.77 -27.02 -7.88
C LEU A 279 -1.09 -26.65 -9.34
N SER A 280 -0.67 -25.47 -9.80
CA SER A 280 -0.79 -25.05 -11.21
C SER A 280 0.25 -25.65 -12.14
N GLN A 281 1.27 -26.36 -11.63
CA GLN A 281 2.30 -26.96 -12.50
C GLN A 281 1.70 -28.05 -13.41
N PRO A 282 1.97 -28.05 -14.72
CA PRO A 282 1.43 -29.07 -15.64
C PRO A 282 1.73 -30.51 -15.22
N ALA A 283 2.92 -30.77 -14.68
CA ALA A 283 3.29 -32.10 -14.15
C ALA A 283 2.42 -32.52 -12.96
N ARG A 284 2.07 -31.58 -12.08
CA ARG A 284 1.18 -31.84 -10.94
C ARG A 284 -0.25 -32.12 -11.42
N GLN A 285 -0.71 -31.42 -12.45
CA GLN A 285 -2.03 -31.64 -13.04
C GLN A 285 -2.13 -33.01 -13.72
N GLU A 286 -1.11 -33.40 -14.49
CA GLU A 286 -1.04 -34.72 -15.11
C GLU A 286 -0.99 -35.85 -14.07
N SER A 287 -0.20 -35.68 -13.01
CA SER A 287 -0.16 -36.63 -11.89
C SER A 287 -1.53 -36.80 -11.21
N THR A 288 -2.31 -35.72 -11.09
CA THR A 288 -3.67 -35.78 -10.51
C THR A 288 -4.64 -36.48 -11.46
N ARG A 289 -4.57 -36.18 -12.76
CA ARG A 289 -5.41 -36.78 -13.81
C ARG A 289 -5.25 -38.30 -13.88
N THR A 290 -4.02 -38.80 -13.74
CA THR A 290 -3.69 -40.23 -13.83
C THR A 290 -3.80 -40.97 -12.49
N ASN A 291 -4.08 -40.28 -11.38
CA ASN A 291 -4.17 -40.91 -10.07
C ASN A 291 -5.48 -41.69 -9.90
N ALA A 292 -5.38 -43.01 -9.73
CA ALA A 292 -6.53 -43.90 -9.60
C ALA A 292 -7.44 -43.57 -8.40
N ALA A 293 -6.87 -43.15 -7.26
CA ALA A 293 -7.66 -42.78 -6.09
C ALA A 293 -8.43 -41.46 -6.32
N ALA A 294 -7.79 -40.47 -6.93
CA ALA A 294 -8.45 -39.21 -7.31
C ALA A 294 -9.64 -39.44 -8.25
N GLN A 295 -9.45 -40.26 -9.29
CA GLN A 295 -10.53 -40.60 -10.24
C GLN A 295 -11.65 -41.40 -9.57
N ARG A 296 -11.32 -42.27 -8.61
CA ARG A 296 -12.32 -42.97 -7.80
C ARG A 296 -13.15 -42.01 -6.95
N TYR A 297 -12.52 -41.08 -6.23
CA TYR A 297 -13.24 -40.08 -5.43
C TYR A 297 -14.11 -39.16 -6.31
N LYS A 298 -13.62 -38.78 -7.49
CA LYS A 298 -14.39 -38.02 -8.48
C LYS A 298 -15.68 -38.74 -8.89
N ALA A 299 -15.58 -40.03 -9.20
CA ALA A 299 -16.74 -40.85 -9.56
C ALA A 299 -17.73 -41.06 -8.39
N GLN A 300 -17.26 -40.95 -7.14
CA GLN A 300 -18.04 -41.17 -5.93
C GLN A 300 -18.65 -39.91 -5.32
N LEU A 301 -18.21 -38.71 -5.74
CA LEU A 301 -18.80 -37.46 -5.27
C LEU A 301 -20.33 -37.38 -5.47
N PRO A 302 -20.92 -37.85 -6.60
CA PRO A 302 -22.38 -37.91 -6.73
C PRO A 302 -23.06 -38.78 -5.68
N VAL A 303 -22.43 -39.90 -5.26
CA VAL A 303 -22.94 -40.77 -4.19
C VAL A 303 -22.90 -40.03 -2.86
N ALA A 304 -21.77 -39.38 -2.54
CA ALA A 304 -21.63 -38.58 -1.31
C ALA A 304 -22.70 -37.48 -1.22
N ARG A 305 -22.99 -36.78 -2.34
CA ARG A 305 -24.03 -35.75 -2.42
C ARG A 305 -25.44 -36.32 -2.20
N ARG A 306 -25.79 -37.43 -2.86
CA ARG A 306 -27.09 -38.11 -2.63
C ARG A 306 -27.24 -38.58 -1.18
N ASN A 307 -26.18 -39.14 -0.60
CA ASN A 307 -26.17 -39.60 0.78
C ASN A 307 -26.35 -38.44 1.77
N LEU A 308 -25.67 -37.31 1.56
CA LEU A 308 -25.90 -36.09 2.33
C LEU A 308 -27.38 -35.68 2.28
N LYS A 309 -27.97 -35.60 1.08
CA LYS A 309 -29.36 -35.20 0.91
C LYS A 309 -30.32 -36.15 1.62
N ARG A 310 -30.13 -37.47 1.47
CA ARG A 310 -30.96 -38.49 2.12
C ARG A 310 -30.90 -38.39 3.64
N LEU A 311 -29.69 -38.25 4.21
CA LEU A 311 -29.50 -38.09 5.65
C LEU A 311 -30.16 -36.79 6.15
N PHE A 312 -29.99 -35.70 5.41
CA PHE A 312 -30.60 -34.41 5.74
C PHE A 312 -32.14 -34.47 5.74
N ASP A 313 -32.75 -35.06 4.71
CA ASP A 313 -34.21 -35.23 4.60
C ASP A 313 -34.78 -36.08 5.74
N ALA A 314 -34.02 -37.09 6.17
CA ALA A 314 -34.33 -37.93 7.32
C ALA A 314 -34.10 -37.24 8.69
N ARG A 315 -33.74 -35.95 8.70
CA ARG A 315 -33.49 -35.13 9.90
C ARG A 315 -32.29 -35.60 10.72
N VAL A 316 -31.30 -36.24 10.09
CA VAL A 316 -30.01 -36.51 10.74
C VAL A 316 -29.29 -35.19 11.05
N PRO A 317 -28.69 -35.02 12.23
CA PRO A 317 -27.87 -33.86 12.55
C PRO A 317 -26.65 -33.73 11.62
N ILE A 318 -26.65 -32.74 10.72
CA ILE A 318 -25.54 -32.46 9.80
C ILE A 318 -24.72 -31.27 10.32
N ALA A 319 -23.40 -31.45 10.44
CA ALA A 319 -22.46 -30.37 10.71
C ALA A 319 -21.53 -30.16 9.51
N MET A 320 -21.37 -28.92 9.07
CA MET A 320 -20.43 -28.59 7.99
C MET A 320 -18.99 -28.82 8.45
N GLY A 321 -18.18 -29.44 7.59
CA GLY A 321 -16.74 -29.54 7.74
C GLY A 321 -16.09 -29.83 6.39
N THR A 322 -14.77 -29.74 6.29
CA THR A 322 -14.08 -29.71 4.97
C THR A 322 -12.80 -30.54 4.89
N ASP A 323 -12.21 -30.90 6.03
CA ASP A 323 -10.86 -31.51 6.10
C ASP A 323 -9.75 -30.58 5.58
N THR A 324 -9.96 -29.25 5.67
CA THR A 324 -8.98 -28.20 5.32
C THR A 324 -7.72 -28.25 6.18
N GLY A 325 -6.59 -27.74 5.67
CA GLY A 325 -5.31 -27.70 6.37
C GLY A 325 -4.19 -28.52 5.71
N PRO A 326 -4.45 -29.75 5.20
CA PRO A 326 -3.50 -30.43 4.32
C PRO A 326 -3.26 -29.66 3.01
N MET A 327 -2.09 -29.84 2.40
CA MET A 327 -1.73 -29.19 1.14
C MET A 327 -2.81 -29.39 0.07
N GLY A 328 -3.25 -28.29 -0.56
CA GLY A 328 -4.33 -28.30 -1.55
C GLY A 328 -5.73 -28.33 -0.95
N ARG A 329 -5.89 -28.09 0.36
CA ARG A 329 -7.18 -27.85 1.00
C ARG A 329 -7.18 -26.53 1.73
N PHE A 330 -7.50 -25.48 0.97
CA PHE A 330 -7.35 -24.10 1.37
C PHE A 330 -8.30 -23.72 2.51
N GLN A 331 -7.72 -23.34 3.66
CA GLN A 331 -8.42 -22.92 4.87
C GLN A 331 -9.32 -21.71 4.59
N GLY A 332 -10.55 -21.78 5.08
CA GLY A 332 -11.57 -20.74 4.94
C GLY A 332 -12.31 -20.78 3.60
N TRP A 333 -11.59 -20.80 2.48
CA TRP A 333 -12.22 -20.80 1.15
C TRP A 333 -13.00 -22.08 0.86
N PHE A 334 -12.48 -23.24 1.27
CA PHE A 334 -13.17 -24.52 1.05
C PHE A 334 -14.43 -24.66 1.91
N GLU A 335 -14.55 -23.94 3.03
CA GLU A 335 -15.79 -23.90 3.82
C GLU A 335 -16.90 -23.17 3.05
N LEU A 336 -16.54 -22.10 2.33
CA LEU A 336 -17.48 -21.39 1.46
C LEU A 336 -17.95 -22.29 0.30
N MET A 337 -17.02 -23.02 -0.31
CA MET A 337 -17.34 -23.99 -1.36
C MET A 337 -18.12 -25.22 -0.85
N GLU A 338 -17.86 -25.67 0.39
CA GLU A 338 -18.62 -26.75 1.01
C GLU A 338 -20.10 -26.37 1.16
N LEU A 339 -20.39 -25.14 1.60
CA LEU A 339 -21.75 -24.64 1.68
C LEU A 339 -22.46 -24.66 0.32
N GLU A 340 -21.76 -24.26 -0.74
CA GLU A 340 -22.29 -24.34 -2.11
C GLU A 340 -22.55 -25.78 -2.52
N LEU A 341 -21.60 -26.69 -2.32
CA LEU A 341 -21.78 -28.12 -2.63
C LEU A 341 -22.91 -28.77 -1.84
N MET A 342 -23.14 -28.34 -0.59
CA MET A 342 -24.29 -28.77 0.20
C MET A 342 -25.61 -28.30 -0.44
N VAL A 343 -25.67 -27.07 -0.95
CA VAL A 343 -26.84 -26.56 -1.68
C VAL A 343 -27.02 -27.28 -3.01
N GLU A 344 -25.94 -27.53 -3.75
CA GLU A 344 -26.01 -28.31 -4.99
C GLU A 344 -26.38 -29.78 -4.73
N ALA A 345 -26.14 -30.32 -3.53
CA ALA A 345 -26.66 -31.62 -3.11
C ALA A 345 -28.17 -31.60 -2.81
N GLY A 346 -28.79 -30.42 -2.76
CA GLY A 346 -30.24 -30.23 -2.64
C GLY A 346 -30.68 -29.61 -1.31
N LEU A 347 -29.77 -29.17 -0.44
CA LEU A 347 -30.15 -28.38 0.74
C LEU A 347 -30.57 -26.97 0.29
N ARG A 348 -31.47 -26.33 1.05
CA ARG A 348 -31.72 -24.90 0.84
C ARG A 348 -30.55 -24.09 1.41
N PRO A 349 -30.23 -22.89 0.89
CA PRO A 349 -29.14 -22.06 1.42
C PRO A 349 -29.20 -21.85 2.94
N VAL A 350 -30.40 -21.58 3.48
CA VAL A 350 -30.61 -21.46 4.93
C VAL A 350 -30.22 -22.71 5.71
N ASP A 351 -30.45 -23.90 5.15
CA ASP A 351 -30.17 -25.17 5.84
C ASP A 351 -28.66 -25.45 5.84
N ALA A 352 -27.95 -25.13 4.76
CA ALA A 352 -26.49 -25.19 4.70
C ALA A 352 -25.84 -24.23 5.72
N ILE A 353 -26.35 -23.00 5.83
CA ILE A 353 -25.90 -22.03 6.84
C ILE A 353 -26.15 -22.56 8.26
N LEU A 354 -27.33 -23.12 8.54
CA LEU A 354 -27.64 -23.69 9.84
C LEU A 354 -26.73 -24.89 10.18
N ALA A 355 -26.39 -25.71 9.18
CA ALA A 355 -25.43 -26.81 9.30
C ALA A 355 -24.01 -26.32 9.66
N ALA A 356 -23.63 -25.12 9.25
CA ALA A 356 -22.34 -24.49 9.55
C ALA A 356 -22.37 -23.51 10.74
N THR A 357 -23.51 -23.32 11.41
CA THR A 357 -23.64 -22.40 12.55
C THR A 357 -24.22 -23.13 13.76
N ARG A 358 -25.52 -22.99 14.03
CA ARG A 358 -26.18 -23.57 15.20
C ARG A 358 -26.01 -25.09 15.27
N GLN A 359 -26.17 -25.78 14.15
CA GLN A 359 -26.10 -27.24 14.14
C GLN A 359 -24.67 -27.76 14.29
N ALA A 360 -23.68 -27.11 13.67
CA ALA A 360 -22.27 -27.37 13.92
C ALA A 360 -21.92 -27.14 15.40
N ALA A 361 -22.34 -26.00 15.98
CA ALA A 361 -22.12 -25.72 17.40
C ALA A 361 -22.69 -26.81 18.30
N ARG A 362 -23.94 -27.23 18.07
CA ARG A 362 -24.58 -28.31 18.83
C ARG A 362 -23.86 -29.64 18.64
N CYS A 363 -23.51 -29.99 17.41
CA CYS A 363 -22.78 -31.22 17.13
C CYS A 363 -21.43 -31.24 17.85
N MET A 364 -20.77 -30.10 17.94
CA MET A 364 -19.45 -29.95 18.56
C MET A 364 -19.50 -29.68 20.07
N GLY A 365 -20.68 -29.48 20.67
CA GLY A 365 -20.84 -29.17 22.10
C GLY A 365 -20.49 -27.72 22.46
N LEU A 366 -20.61 -26.81 21.51
CA LEU A 366 -20.22 -25.41 21.59
C LEU A 366 -21.42 -24.45 21.64
N ASP A 367 -22.65 -24.97 21.54
CA ASP A 367 -23.89 -24.21 21.41
C ASP A 367 -24.27 -23.41 22.66
N ARG A 368 -23.59 -23.61 23.78
CA ARG A 368 -23.68 -22.70 24.93
C ARG A 368 -23.15 -21.30 24.59
N ASP A 369 -22.02 -21.24 23.89
CA ASP A 369 -21.26 -20.01 23.68
C ASP A 369 -21.29 -19.52 22.22
N LEU A 370 -21.59 -20.40 21.25
CA LEU A 370 -21.41 -20.15 19.81
C LEU A 370 -22.61 -20.59 18.97
N GLY A 371 -22.57 -20.28 17.67
CA GLY A 371 -23.49 -20.80 16.64
C GLY A 371 -24.81 -20.03 16.46
N THR A 372 -25.14 -19.08 17.34
CA THR A 372 -26.29 -18.17 17.19
C THR A 372 -25.96 -16.79 17.73
N LEU A 373 -26.67 -15.76 17.27
CA LEU A 373 -26.55 -14.39 17.75
C LEU A 373 -27.61 -14.09 18.81
N THR A 374 -27.45 -14.72 19.97
CA THR A 374 -28.38 -14.62 21.11
C THR A 374 -27.67 -14.13 22.36
N PRO A 375 -28.39 -13.49 23.31
CA PRO A 375 -27.79 -13.00 24.56
C PRO A 375 -26.93 -14.04 25.28
N GLY A 376 -25.80 -13.60 25.80
CA GLY A 376 -24.81 -14.41 26.52
C GLY A 376 -23.74 -15.06 25.65
N LYS A 377 -23.97 -15.25 24.34
CA LYS A 377 -23.00 -15.88 23.42
C LYS A 377 -21.90 -14.92 22.98
N TRP A 378 -20.78 -15.46 22.48
CA TRP A 378 -19.75 -14.65 21.86
C TRP A 378 -20.29 -13.93 20.62
N ALA A 379 -19.87 -12.67 20.45
CA ALA A 379 -20.21 -11.86 19.29
C ALA A 379 -19.32 -12.23 18.09
N ASP A 380 -19.51 -13.46 17.60
CA ASP A 380 -18.79 -14.04 16.46
C ASP A 380 -19.74 -14.06 15.25
N PHE A 381 -19.55 -13.14 14.30
CA PHE A 381 -20.45 -12.96 13.15
C PHE A 381 -19.74 -12.45 11.89
N VAL A 382 -20.40 -12.67 10.76
CA VAL A 382 -19.96 -12.21 9.43
C VAL A 382 -20.94 -11.15 8.93
N VAL A 383 -20.40 -10.08 8.36
CA VAL A 383 -21.14 -9.00 7.70
C VAL A 383 -20.96 -9.15 6.19
N LEU A 384 -22.09 -9.21 5.48
CA LEU A 384 -22.18 -9.46 4.05
C LEU A 384 -22.99 -8.33 3.38
N PRO A 385 -22.67 -7.94 2.14
CA PRO A 385 -23.44 -6.95 1.40
C PRO A 385 -24.79 -7.51 0.92
N ALA A 386 -24.96 -8.84 0.90
CA ALA A 386 -26.18 -9.51 0.44
C ALA A 386 -26.48 -10.77 1.26
N SER A 387 -27.74 -11.20 1.25
CA SER A 387 -28.24 -12.32 2.06
C SER A 387 -27.79 -13.69 1.51
N PRO A 388 -27.02 -14.49 2.27
CA PRO A 388 -26.68 -15.86 1.89
C PRO A 388 -27.84 -16.84 2.09
N VAL A 389 -28.90 -16.43 2.81
CA VAL A 389 -30.11 -17.22 3.05
C VAL A 389 -30.95 -17.37 1.77
N THR A 390 -30.86 -16.40 0.86
CA THR A 390 -31.54 -16.43 -0.45
C THR A 390 -30.65 -16.99 -1.55
N ASP A 391 -29.35 -16.68 -1.51
CA ASP A 391 -28.36 -17.17 -2.47
C ASP A 391 -27.04 -17.45 -1.75
N ILE A 392 -26.69 -18.73 -1.67
CA ILE A 392 -25.53 -19.18 -0.88
C ILE A 392 -24.22 -18.59 -1.39
N ALA A 393 -24.09 -18.23 -2.67
CA ALA A 393 -22.87 -17.65 -3.22
C ALA A 393 -22.47 -16.32 -2.54
N ASN A 394 -23.40 -15.66 -1.86
CA ASN A 394 -23.14 -14.44 -1.10
C ASN A 394 -22.14 -14.63 0.05
N VAL A 395 -21.90 -15.87 0.51
CA VAL A 395 -20.86 -16.14 1.51
C VAL A 395 -19.44 -15.85 1.01
N ARG A 396 -19.22 -15.74 -0.31
CA ARG A 396 -17.94 -15.32 -0.91
C ARG A 396 -17.70 -13.82 -0.85
N ARG A 397 -18.75 -13.03 -0.63
CA ARG A 397 -18.70 -11.56 -0.63
C ARG A 397 -18.64 -11.04 0.80
N ILE A 398 -17.51 -11.19 1.45
CA ILE A 398 -17.35 -10.80 2.86
C ILE A 398 -17.04 -9.31 2.94
N GLY A 399 -17.88 -8.56 3.68
CA GLY A 399 -17.63 -7.15 3.98
C GLY A 399 -16.76 -6.99 5.23
N ALA A 400 -17.06 -7.73 6.29
CA ALA A 400 -16.27 -7.77 7.51
C ALA A 400 -16.55 -9.04 8.32
N VAL A 401 -15.58 -9.44 9.15
CA VAL A 401 -15.75 -10.53 10.12
C VAL A 401 -15.47 -9.98 11.50
N TYR A 402 -16.31 -10.33 12.47
CA TYR A 402 -16.18 -9.95 13.85
C TYR A 402 -16.05 -11.19 14.72
N ILE A 403 -15.06 -11.19 15.61
CA ILE A 403 -14.85 -12.24 16.62
C ILE A 403 -14.76 -11.55 17.97
N ALA A 404 -15.55 -11.99 18.94
CA ALA A 404 -15.76 -11.28 20.21
C ALA A 404 -16.11 -9.79 19.98
N GLY A 405 -16.84 -9.46 18.92
CA GLY A 405 -17.17 -8.08 18.55
C GLY A 405 -15.99 -7.23 18.05
N ASN A 406 -14.83 -7.83 17.79
CA ASN A 406 -13.66 -7.17 17.22
C ASN A 406 -13.54 -7.49 15.74
N ARG A 407 -13.36 -6.45 14.91
CA ARG A 407 -13.15 -6.63 13.47
C ARG A 407 -11.84 -7.39 13.27
N VAL A 408 -11.90 -8.50 12.54
CA VAL A 408 -10.72 -9.25 12.09
C VAL A 408 -9.98 -8.39 11.08
N ASN A 409 -8.71 -8.08 11.34
CA ASN A 409 -7.89 -7.33 10.39
C ASN A 409 -7.41 -8.26 9.27
N THR A 410 -7.92 -8.03 8.07
CA THR A 410 -7.47 -8.67 6.84
C THR A 410 -6.48 -7.80 6.06
N ASP A 411 -6.33 -6.54 6.46
CA ASP A 411 -5.43 -5.61 5.80
C ASP A 411 -3.99 -5.81 6.29
N PRO A 412 -2.99 -5.51 5.45
CA PRO A 412 -1.60 -5.56 5.86
C PRO A 412 -1.36 -4.69 7.11
N PRO A 413 -0.52 -5.14 8.06
CA PRO A 413 -0.19 -4.32 9.21
C PRO A 413 0.53 -3.04 8.79
N ILE A 414 0.24 -1.93 9.46
CA ILE A 414 0.96 -0.66 9.34
C ILE A 414 1.92 -0.57 10.52
N ARG A 415 3.20 -0.30 10.24
CA ARG A 415 4.21 -0.21 11.28
C ARG A 415 3.92 0.90 12.28
N GLY A 416 4.03 0.57 13.57
CA GLY A 416 3.77 1.53 14.65
C GLY A 416 2.28 1.69 14.98
N PHE A 417 1.39 1.02 14.25
CA PHE A 417 -0.04 0.99 14.53
C PHE A 417 -0.40 -0.30 15.27
N SER A 418 -1.31 -0.20 16.24
CA SER A 418 -2.03 -1.38 16.74
C SER A 418 -3.01 -1.86 15.67
N THR A 419 -3.45 -3.12 15.74
CA THR A 419 -4.44 -3.68 14.79
C THR A 419 -5.68 -2.78 14.62
N PRO A 420 -6.34 -2.29 15.70
CA PRO A 420 -7.49 -1.40 15.53
C PRO A 420 -7.13 -0.05 14.90
N ALA A 421 -5.92 0.47 15.16
CA ALA A 421 -5.47 1.71 14.56
C ALA A 421 -5.14 1.53 13.07
N ALA A 422 -4.54 0.41 12.69
CA ALA A 422 -4.23 0.09 11.30
C ALA A 422 -5.50 -0.05 10.45
N ILE A 423 -6.54 -0.73 10.98
CA ILE A 423 -7.84 -0.81 10.31
C ILE A 423 -8.41 0.59 10.05
N ARG A 424 -8.47 1.44 11.09
CA ARG A 424 -8.99 2.81 10.94
C ARG A 424 -8.18 3.65 9.96
N GLN A 425 -6.87 3.44 9.92
CA GLN A 425 -5.97 4.13 9.00
C GLN A 425 -6.21 3.68 7.56
N HIS A 426 -6.32 2.37 7.30
CA HIS A 426 -6.67 1.84 5.97
C HIS A 426 -8.05 2.29 5.50
N ASP A 427 -9.06 2.29 6.39
CA ASP A 427 -10.39 2.82 6.07
C ASP A 427 -10.31 4.31 5.66
N LEU A 428 -9.50 5.11 6.36
CA LEU A 428 -9.27 6.53 6.04
C LEU A 428 -8.51 6.73 4.72
N GLU A 429 -7.49 5.92 4.45
CA GLU A 429 -6.72 5.94 3.20
C GLU A 429 -7.56 5.52 1.99
N GLY A 430 -8.45 4.54 2.17
CA GLY A 430 -9.44 4.15 1.17
C GLY A 430 -10.40 5.28 0.85
N GLU A 431 -10.90 5.98 1.87
CA GLU A 431 -11.77 7.15 1.68
C GLU A 431 -11.05 8.33 1.01
N LEU A 432 -9.80 8.60 1.40
CA LEU A 432 -8.95 9.59 0.74
C LEU A 432 -8.82 9.26 -0.74
N THR A 433 -8.44 8.02 -1.07
CA THR A 433 -8.23 7.57 -2.44
C THR A 433 -9.50 7.68 -3.29
N ALA A 434 -10.66 7.30 -2.73
CA ALA A 434 -11.94 7.38 -3.41
C ALA A 434 -12.39 8.82 -3.73
N ARG A 435 -11.83 9.83 -3.05
CA ARG A 435 -12.15 11.25 -3.24
C ARG A 435 -11.22 11.97 -4.20
N LEU A 436 -10.09 11.37 -4.57
CA LEU A 436 -9.16 11.92 -5.56
C LEU A 436 -9.83 11.97 -6.94
N SER A 437 -9.63 13.06 -7.67
CA SER A 437 -10.32 13.37 -8.92
C SER A 437 -9.34 13.70 -10.04
N ARG A 438 -9.33 12.87 -11.09
CA ARG A 438 -8.58 13.16 -12.33
C ARG A 438 -8.96 14.51 -12.92
N ASP A 439 -10.25 14.85 -12.93
CA ASP A 439 -10.75 16.08 -13.53
C ASP A 439 -10.30 17.32 -12.76
N SER A 440 -10.33 17.27 -11.42
CA SER A 440 -9.84 18.36 -10.58
C SER A 440 -8.34 18.56 -10.76
N THR A 441 -7.56 17.49 -10.70
CA THR A 441 -6.11 17.53 -10.96
C THR A 441 -5.80 18.08 -12.35
N GLY A 442 -6.52 17.64 -13.39
CA GLY A 442 -6.35 18.14 -14.76
C GLY A 442 -6.68 19.62 -14.90
N ALA A 443 -7.71 20.12 -14.21
CA ALA A 443 -8.06 21.54 -14.21
C ALA A 443 -6.98 22.39 -13.49
N PHE A 444 -6.43 21.92 -12.37
CA PHE A 444 -5.31 22.59 -11.72
C PHE A 444 -4.09 22.61 -12.62
N PHE A 445 -3.74 21.46 -13.20
CA PHE A 445 -2.63 21.34 -14.13
C PHE A 445 -2.74 22.32 -15.30
N ARG A 446 -3.94 22.45 -15.89
CA ARG A 446 -4.18 23.42 -16.96
C ARG A 446 -4.00 24.86 -16.50
N GLU A 447 -4.39 25.22 -15.29
CA GLU A 447 -4.24 26.59 -14.76
C GLU A 447 -2.77 26.98 -14.62
N PHE A 448 -1.93 26.09 -14.10
CA PHE A 448 -0.49 26.34 -13.99
C PHE A 448 0.16 26.43 -15.38
N THR A 449 -0.16 25.51 -16.29
CA THR A 449 0.52 25.38 -17.59
C THR A 449 0.03 26.32 -18.70
N ARG A 450 -1.02 27.11 -18.47
CA ARG A 450 -1.61 27.97 -19.53
C ARG A 450 -0.71 29.13 -19.97
N LEU A 451 0.16 29.63 -19.11
CA LEU A 451 1.04 30.78 -19.38
C LEU A 451 2.40 30.56 -18.74
N PRO A 452 3.51 31.06 -19.30
CA PRO A 452 4.80 30.97 -18.65
C PRO A 452 4.82 31.64 -17.27
N HIS A 453 5.44 31.00 -16.28
CA HIS A 453 5.45 31.47 -14.88
C HIS A 453 6.83 31.42 -14.22
N PRO A 454 7.84 32.10 -14.79
CA PRO A 454 9.16 32.21 -14.16
C PRO A 454 9.11 32.93 -12.82
N ALA A 455 10.03 32.57 -11.93
CA ALA A 455 10.19 33.19 -10.62
C ALA A 455 10.29 34.72 -10.73
N GLY A 456 9.64 35.44 -9.80
CA GLY A 456 9.58 36.91 -9.82
C GLY A 456 8.66 37.54 -10.88
N SER A 457 8.00 36.74 -11.74
CA SER A 457 7.05 37.27 -12.71
C SER A 457 5.67 37.61 -12.11
N ALA A 458 4.95 38.50 -12.78
CA ALA A 458 3.56 38.80 -12.43
C ALA A 458 2.68 37.54 -12.43
N ARG A 459 2.86 36.65 -13.42
CA ARG A 459 2.12 35.40 -13.50
C ARG A 459 2.42 34.48 -12.32
N ASN A 460 3.67 34.34 -11.92
CA ASN A 460 3.99 33.46 -10.78
C ASN A 460 3.43 34.00 -9.45
N ARG A 461 3.35 35.33 -9.30
CA ARG A 461 2.64 35.96 -8.19
C ARG A 461 1.13 35.69 -8.22
N GLU A 462 0.48 35.80 -9.39
CA GLU A 462 -0.94 35.45 -9.54
C GLU A 462 -1.20 34.00 -9.12
N LEU A 463 -0.30 33.07 -9.50
CA LEU A 463 -0.39 31.67 -9.10
C LEU A 463 -0.20 31.48 -7.59
N ALA A 464 0.64 32.28 -6.93
CA ALA A 464 0.75 32.28 -5.46
C ALA A 464 -0.57 32.70 -4.81
N GLU A 465 -1.20 33.76 -5.30
CA GLU A 465 -2.50 34.26 -4.84
C GLU A 465 -3.61 33.22 -5.10
N TYR A 466 -3.56 32.53 -6.25
CA TYR A 466 -4.45 31.42 -6.60
C TYR A 466 -4.32 30.25 -5.63
N VAL A 467 -3.10 29.77 -5.35
CA VAL A 467 -2.86 28.67 -4.40
C VAL A 467 -3.39 29.04 -3.01
N ALA A 468 -3.09 30.24 -2.52
CA ALA A 468 -3.59 30.71 -1.23
C ALA A 468 -5.13 30.77 -1.19
N ALA A 469 -5.77 31.23 -2.26
CA ALA A 469 -7.23 31.24 -2.37
C ALA A 469 -7.82 29.82 -2.34
N ARG A 470 -7.18 28.86 -3.01
CA ARG A 470 -7.59 27.45 -3.00
C ARG A 470 -7.46 26.81 -1.64
N TYR A 471 -6.32 26.99 -0.95
CA TYR A 471 -6.13 26.50 0.41
C TYR A 471 -7.21 27.02 1.37
N ARG A 472 -7.53 28.33 1.32
CA ARG A 472 -8.63 28.90 2.12
C ARG A 472 -9.97 28.27 1.79
N ALA A 473 -10.29 28.09 0.50
CA ALA A 473 -11.54 27.46 0.07
C ALA A 473 -11.66 25.99 0.52
N TYR A 474 -10.54 25.29 0.64
CA TYR A 474 -10.47 23.90 1.12
C TYR A 474 -10.53 23.79 2.65
N GLY A 475 -10.50 24.93 3.36
CA GLY A 475 -10.61 24.97 4.81
C GLY A 475 -9.28 24.76 5.53
N LEU A 476 -8.14 24.93 4.85
CA LEU A 476 -6.85 24.99 5.53
C LEU A 476 -6.79 26.23 6.43
N GLU A 477 -6.18 26.07 7.60
CA GLU A 477 -5.94 27.11 8.57
C GLU A 477 -4.61 27.84 8.31
N ASP A 478 -4.44 29.01 8.93
CA ASP A 478 -3.17 29.76 8.95
C ASP A 478 -2.54 30.02 7.56
N VAL A 479 -3.37 30.24 6.52
CA VAL A 479 -2.90 30.43 5.14
C VAL A 479 -2.18 31.78 4.96
N ARG A 480 -0.88 31.73 4.65
CA ARG A 480 0.02 32.89 4.53
C ARG A 480 0.74 32.92 3.19
N ILE A 481 1.05 34.12 2.72
CA ILE A 481 2.00 34.35 1.61
C ILE A 481 3.18 35.09 2.21
N HIS A 482 4.35 34.43 2.23
CA HIS A 482 5.61 35.00 2.68
C HIS A 482 6.33 35.60 1.48
N ARG A 483 6.78 36.85 1.61
CA ARG A 483 7.53 37.56 0.59
C ARG A 483 9.01 37.59 0.98
N TYR A 484 9.87 37.24 0.02
CA TYR A 484 11.32 37.45 0.11
C TYR A 484 11.76 38.27 -1.09
N ASP A 485 12.64 39.24 -0.87
CA ASP A 485 13.17 40.09 -1.95
C ASP A 485 14.59 39.61 -2.28
N VAL A 486 14.78 38.82 -3.33
CA VAL A 486 16.02 38.05 -3.58
C VAL A 486 16.76 38.53 -4.82
N LEU A 487 18.07 38.26 -4.91
CA LEU A 487 18.82 38.48 -6.15
C LEU A 487 18.29 37.54 -7.25
N LEU A 488 17.67 38.10 -8.29
CA LEU A 488 17.05 37.30 -9.35
C LEU A 488 17.23 37.99 -10.71
N PRO A 489 18.45 38.04 -11.25
CA PRO A 489 18.78 38.84 -12.41
C PRO A 489 18.19 38.26 -13.70
N TRP A 490 17.46 39.06 -14.48
CA TRP A 490 16.89 38.62 -15.75
C TRP A 490 17.72 39.08 -16.96
N PRO A 491 17.73 38.30 -18.06
CA PRO A 491 18.43 38.70 -19.27
C PRO A 491 17.73 39.88 -19.95
N THR A 492 18.52 40.90 -20.30
CA THR A 492 18.13 42.00 -21.20
C THR A 492 18.67 41.78 -22.62
N HIS A 493 19.76 41.04 -22.77
CA HIS A 493 20.32 40.65 -24.08
C HIS A 493 21.10 39.34 -23.98
N VAL A 494 20.89 38.42 -24.92
CA VAL A 494 21.69 37.21 -25.10
C VAL A 494 21.92 36.98 -26.59
N SER A 495 23.16 36.77 -27.00
CA SER A 495 23.48 36.38 -28.39
C SER A 495 24.76 35.57 -28.49
N VAL A 496 24.76 34.58 -29.38
CA VAL A 496 25.93 33.78 -29.75
C VAL A 496 26.08 33.83 -31.27
N THR A 497 27.20 34.36 -31.74
CA THR A 497 27.52 34.48 -33.16
C THR A 497 28.87 33.83 -33.44
N MET A 498 28.91 32.80 -34.28
CA MET A 498 30.16 32.35 -34.87
C MET A 498 30.60 33.38 -35.92
N THR A 499 31.78 33.97 -35.75
CA THR A 499 32.32 35.02 -36.63
C THR A 499 33.29 34.48 -37.69
N ALA A 500 33.89 33.32 -37.42
CA ALA A 500 34.77 32.59 -38.34
C ALA A 500 34.62 31.08 -38.08
N PRO A 501 34.85 30.20 -39.08
CA PRO A 501 35.23 30.49 -40.46
C PRO A 501 34.07 30.98 -41.34
N THR A 502 32.84 30.68 -40.95
CA THR A 502 31.61 31.18 -41.57
C THR A 502 30.78 31.90 -40.53
N ARG A 503 30.08 32.96 -40.94
CA ARG A 503 29.17 33.65 -40.03
C ARG A 503 27.94 32.78 -39.76
N TYR A 504 27.62 32.56 -38.49
CA TYR A 504 26.38 31.93 -38.06
C TYR A 504 25.86 32.63 -36.80
N ASP A 505 24.61 33.06 -36.84
CA ASP A 505 23.91 33.68 -35.71
C ASP A 505 22.95 32.64 -35.13
N ALA A 506 23.18 32.21 -33.88
CA ALA A 506 22.34 31.20 -33.20
C ALA A 506 20.92 31.75 -32.99
N SER A 507 19.89 30.93 -33.18
CA SER A 507 18.50 31.37 -33.03
C SER A 507 18.17 31.67 -31.57
N LEU A 508 18.68 30.84 -30.64
CA LEU A 508 18.38 30.89 -29.21
C LEU A 508 16.86 30.90 -28.94
N ARG A 509 16.11 30.19 -29.77
CA ARG A 509 14.65 30.07 -29.72
C ARG A 509 14.21 28.64 -30.02
N GLU A 510 13.26 28.19 -29.23
CA GLU A 510 12.51 26.96 -29.47
C GLU A 510 11.44 27.20 -30.53
N ASP A 511 11.22 26.21 -31.39
CA ASP A 511 10.18 26.29 -32.41
C ASP A 511 8.80 25.99 -31.79
N PRO A 512 7.74 26.69 -32.24
CA PRO A 512 6.39 26.34 -31.84
C PRO A 512 5.97 25.00 -32.43
N VAL A 513 5.20 24.24 -31.67
CA VAL A 513 4.66 22.94 -32.07
C VAL A 513 3.22 23.09 -32.52
N ALA A 514 2.92 22.64 -33.75
CA ALA A 514 1.61 22.85 -34.35
C ALA A 514 0.45 22.21 -33.54
N ALA A 515 0.71 21.07 -32.91
CA ALA A 515 -0.26 20.33 -32.09
C ALA A 515 -0.50 20.96 -30.70
N ASP A 516 0.39 21.84 -30.23
CA ASP A 516 0.28 22.52 -28.94
C ASP A 516 0.23 24.05 -29.15
N PRO A 517 -0.97 24.67 -29.15
CA PRO A 517 -1.10 26.09 -29.43
C PRO A 517 -0.43 26.99 -28.39
N ASP A 518 -0.18 26.50 -27.17
CA ASP A 518 0.43 27.31 -26.12
C ASP A 518 1.92 27.60 -26.42
N THR A 519 2.59 26.70 -27.14
CA THR A 519 3.99 26.87 -27.58
C THR A 519 4.21 28.03 -28.56
N ARG A 520 3.14 28.68 -29.04
CA ARG A 520 3.23 29.90 -29.86
C ARG A 520 3.45 31.16 -29.04
N LEU A 521 3.22 31.12 -27.73
CA LEU A 521 3.53 32.24 -26.85
C LEU A 521 5.05 32.39 -26.75
N ASP A 522 5.57 33.62 -26.81
CA ASP A 522 6.99 33.87 -26.65
C ASP A 522 7.39 33.63 -25.17
N PRO A 523 8.19 32.61 -24.85
CA PRO A 523 8.59 32.30 -23.48
C PRO A 523 9.69 33.22 -22.97
N GLY A 524 10.14 34.19 -23.77
CA GLY A 524 11.32 35.00 -23.49
C GLY A 524 12.61 34.36 -24.00
N PRO A 525 13.76 35.03 -23.77
CA PRO A 525 15.04 34.58 -24.31
C PRO A 525 15.46 33.22 -23.77
N ALA A 526 16.38 32.55 -24.48
CA ALA A 526 17.11 31.42 -23.91
C ALA A 526 18.31 31.94 -23.12
N TYR A 527 18.39 31.54 -21.85
CA TYR A 527 19.43 32.00 -20.93
C TYR A 527 19.66 30.97 -19.82
N LEU A 528 20.80 31.13 -19.16
CA LEU A 528 21.09 30.45 -17.91
C LEU A 528 21.04 31.49 -16.78
N GLY A 529 20.25 31.20 -15.75
CA GLY A 529 20.08 32.07 -14.60
C GLY A 529 21.42 32.32 -13.91
N MET A 530 21.65 33.56 -13.46
CA MET A 530 22.89 33.98 -12.78
C MET A 530 24.16 33.93 -13.66
N SER A 531 24.04 33.84 -14.99
CA SER A 531 25.18 34.07 -15.89
C SER A 531 25.77 35.46 -15.68
N ALA A 532 27.11 35.59 -15.73
CA ALA A 532 27.73 36.91 -15.71
C ALA A 532 27.39 37.70 -16.98
N SER A 533 27.34 39.03 -16.87
CA SER A 533 27.24 39.95 -18.01
C SER A 533 28.61 40.15 -18.67
N GLY A 534 28.65 40.27 -19.99
CA GLY A 534 29.85 40.54 -20.75
C GLY A 534 29.68 40.46 -22.27
N ASP A 535 30.75 40.75 -22.99
CA ASP A 535 30.86 40.65 -24.45
C ASP A 535 32.28 40.18 -24.78
N VAL A 536 32.41 38.95 -25.30
CA VAL A 536 33.70 38.36 -25.65
C VAL A 536 33.65 37.77 -27.05
N THR A 537 34.70 37.98 -27.83
CA THR A 537 34.97 37.26 -29.07
C THR A 537 36.25 36.45 -28.87
N ALA A 538 36.16 35.12 -28.93
CA ALA A 538 37.33 34.25 -28.75
C ALA A 538 37.17 32.91 -29.50
N GLU A 539 38.29 32.18 -29.61
CA GLU A 539 38.30 30.85 -30.20
C GLU A 539 37.42 29.87 -29.39
N LEU A 540 36.74 28.99 -30.12
CA LEU A 540 35.92 27.93 -29.55
C LEU A 540 36.72 26.65 -29.32
N VAL A 541 36.52 26.00 -28.18
CA VAL A 541 37.02 24.65 -27.89
C VAL A 541 35.87 23.75 -27.43
N TYR A 542 35.90 22.48 -27.83
CA TYR A 542 34.94 21.48 -27.36
C TYR A 542 35.55 20.70 -26.20
N ALA A 543 34.91 20.77 -25.03
CA ALA A 543 35.41 20.17 -23.79
C ALA A 543 34.52 19.01 -23.30
N GLY A 544 33.96 18.22 -24.22
CA GLY A 544 33.19 17.04 -23.89
C GLY A 544 32.00 17.40 -22.99
N SER A 545 32.02 16.86 -21.76
CA SER A 545 30.97 17.08 -20.77
C SER A 545 31.30 18.24 -19.81
N GLY A 546 32.44 18.90 -19.96
CA GLY A 546 32.85 19.99 -19.08
C GLY A 546 33.24 19.55 -17.68
N ASN A 547 33.67 18.29 -17.51
CA ASN A 547 34.21 17.81 -16.23
C ASN A 547 35.67 18.27 -16.03
N PRO A 548 36.19 18.32 -14.79
CA PRO A 548 37.61 18.64 -14.56
C PRO A 548 38.57 17.81 -15.41
N ALA A 549 38.34 16.49 -15.48
CA ALA A 549 39.15 15.58 -16.29
C ALA A 549 39.06 15.86 -17.81
N ASP A 550 37.98 16.46 -18.27
CA ASP A 550 37.84 16.83 -19.68
C ASP A 550 38.76 18.00 -20.02
N TYR A 551 38.85 19.00 -19.14
CA TYR A 551 39.78 20.12 -19.29
C TYR A 551 41.24 19.69 -19.11
N ASP A 552 41.54 18.83 -18.13
CA ASP A 552 42.89 18.28 -17.93
C ASP A 552 43.40 17.58 -19.19
N ARG A 553 42.51 16.85 -19.88
CA ARG A 553 42.83 16.18 -21.15
C ARG A 553 43.17 17.18 -22.25
N LEU A 554 42.40 18.26 -22.39
CA LEU A 554 42.66 19.29 -23.40
C LEU A 554 44.03 19.95 -23.15
N GLU A 555 44.32 20.32 -21.91
CA GLU A 555 45.60 20.92 -21.52
C GLU A 555 46.76 19.95 -21.77
N ALA A 556 46.61 18.67 -21.45
CA ALA A 556 47.61 17.63 -21.72
C ALA A 556 47.85 17.40 -23.23
N GLN A 557 46.90 17.78 -24.08
CA GLN A 557 47.02 17.76 -25.55
C GLN A 557 47.54 19.09 -26.12
N GLY A 558 47.94 20.03 -25.26
CA GLY A 558 48.47 21.32 -25.66
C GLY A 558 47.42 22.35 -26.07
N VAL A 559 46.14 22.12 -25.76
CA VAL A 559 45.07 23.11 -25.97
C VAL A 559 45.07 24.09 -24.81
N ASP A 560 45.49 25.34 -25.05
CA ASP A 560 45.33 26.42 -24.07
C ASP A 560 43.84 26.73 -23.89
N LEU A 561 43.37 26.83 -22.65
CA LEU A 561 41.97 27.14 -22.35
C LEU A 561 41.76 28.62 -21.99
N ARG A 562 42.82 29.32 -21.57
CA ARG A 562 42.71 30.67 -21.03
C ARG A 562 42.24 31.64 -22.11
N GLY A 563 41.23 32.44 -21.80
CA GLY A 563 40.70 33.44 -22.73
C GLY A 563 39.74 32.89 -23.79
N LYS A 564 39.52 31.57 -23.87
CA LYS A 564 38.69 30.93 -24.89
C LYS A 564 37.21 30.80 -24.47
N VAL A 565 36.37 30.40 -25.42
CA VAL A 565 35.00 29.95 -25.17
C VAL A 565 34.96 28.44 -25.25
N ALA A 566 34.37 27.77 -24.26
CA ALA A 566 34.15 26.33 -24.31
C ALA A 566 32.71 26.02 -24.71
N ILE A 567 32.52 24.98 -25.52
CA ILE A 567 31.22 24.32 -25.72
C ILE A 567 31.25 22.94 -25.07
N VAL A 568 30.22 22.61 -24.30
CA VAL A 568 30.08 21.36 -23.55
C VAL A 568 28.66 20.82 -23.68
N ARG A 569 28.49 19.51 -23.49
CA ARG A 569 27.16 18.90 -23.40
C ARG A 569 26.64 18.85 -21.96
N TYR A 570 25.31 18.78 -21.80
CA TYR A 570 24.67 18.54 -20.51
C TYR A 570 25.08 17.19 -19.92
N SER A 571 24.79 16.05 -20.56
CA SER A 571 25.21 14.67 -20.25
C SER A 571 25.06 14.13 -18.80
N VAL A 572 24.82 12.83 -18.68
CA VAL A 572 24.73 12.06 -17.41
C VAL A 572 26.02 11.24 -17.22
N PRO A 573 26.56 11.06 -15.99
CA PRO A 573 25.99 11.42 -14.68
C PRO A 573 26.27 12.85 -14.22
N TYR A 574 27.11 13.61 -14.91
CA TYR A 574 27.51 14.97 -14.50
C TYR A 574 26.76 16.04 -15.29
N SER A 575 25.47 16.22 -14.97
CA SER A 575 24.58 17.16 -15.67
C SER A 575 24.51 18.55 -15.03
N TYR A 576 24.94 18.70 -13.76
CA TYR A 576 24.74 19.96 -13.04
C TYR A 576 25.57 21.10 -13.64
N ARG A 577 24.87 22.08 -14.19
CA ARG A 577 25.43 23.19 -14.98
C ARG A 577 26.25 24.18 -14.15
N GLY A 578 25.90 24.41 -12.88
CA GLY A 578 26.67 25.28 -11.98
C GLY A 578 28.08 24.76 -11.75
N TYR A 579 28.24 23.44 -11.62
CA TYR A 579 29.57 22.81 -11.51
C TYR A 579 30.40 23.00 -12.79
N LYS A 580 29.80 22.81 -13.97
CA LYS A 580 30.46 23.05 -15.27
C LYS A 580 30.95 24.50 -15.38
N ALA A 581 30.11 25.46 -14.99
CA ALA A 581 30.45 26.88 -14.98
C ALA A 581 31.59 27.19 -14.01
N GLN A 582 31.55 26.64 -12.79
CA GLN A 582 32.62 26.82 -11.79
C GLN A 582 33.98 26.32 -12.32
N VAL A 583 34.00 25.10 -12.88
CA VAL A 583 35.25 24.51 -13.40
C VAL A 583 35.75 25.31 -14.60
N ALA A 584 34.86 25.71 -15.51
CA ALA A 584 35.25 26.53 -16.66
C ALA A 584 35.86 27.88 -16.23
N GLN A 585 35.26 28.53 -15.23
CA GLN A 585 35.76 29.76 -14.63
C GLN A 585 37.16 29.57 -14.03
N GLN A 586 37.39 28.50 -13.27
CA GLN A 586 38.69 28.20 -12.65
C GLN A 586 39.80 27.96 -13.69
N ARG A 587 39.44 27.44 -14.88
CA ARG A 587 40.36 27.23 -16.01
C ARG A 587 40.60 28.49 -16.85
N GLY A 588 39.98 29.62 -16.50
CA GLY A 588 40.19 30.90 -17.18
C GLY A 588 39.46 31.05 -18.51
N LEU A 589 38.42 30.25 -18.75
CA LEU A 589 37.51 30.42 -19.89
C LEU A 589 36.69 31.70 -19.70
N ARG A 590 36.33 32.35 -20.81
CA ARG A 590 35.58 33.63 -20.81
C ARG A 590 34.08 33.44 -20.97
N ALA A 591 33.67 32.36 -21.63
CA ALA A 591 32.28 31.97 -21.74
C ALA A 591 32.14 30.44 -21.87
N LEU A 592 30.98 29.94 -21.48
CA LEU A 592 30.59 28.53 -21.59
C LEU A 592 29.28 28.41 -22.38
N LEU A 593 29.29 27.61 -23.43
CA LEU A 593 28.11 27.23 -24.21
C LEU A 593 27.73 25.81 -23.80
N ILE A 594 26.47 25.59 -23.41
CA ILE A 594 25.99 24.27 -22.95
C ILE A 594 24.87 23.81 -23.87
N TYR A 595 24.97 22.61 -24.45
CA TYR A 595 23.93 22.08 -25.34
C TYR A 595 23.47 20.66 -24.95
N SER A 596 22.27 20.29 -25.38
CA SER A 596 21.73 18.93 -25.23
C SER A 596 22.05 18.12 -26.47
N ASP A 597 23.06 17.24 -26.44
CA ASP A 597 23.40 16.42 -27.60
C ASP A 597 22.29 15.38 -27.88
N PRO A 598 21.94 15.09 -29.15
CA PRO A 598 20.92 14.09 -29.45
C PRO A 598 21.28 12.68 -28.96
N GLN A 599 22.55 12.43 -28.63
CA GLN A 599 23.02 11.20 -27.98
C GLN A 599 22.44 11.01 -26.57
N GLU A 600 22.19 12.10 -25.85
CA GLU A 600 21.64 12.08 -24.49
C GLU A 600 20.18 12.54 -24.44
N ASP A 601 19.79 13.50 -25.28
CA ASP A 601 18.43 14.03 -25.38
C ASP A 601 18.11 14.43 -26.83
N GLY A 602 17.52 13.50 -27.57
CA GLY A 602 17.11 13.70 -28.96
C GLY A 602 16.89 12.38 -29.72
N TYR A 603 16.98 12.42 -31.05
CA TYR A 603 16.60 11.30 -31.92
C TYR A 603 17.39 10.00 -31.71
N ARG A 604 18.54 10.03 -31.01
CA ARG A 604 19.28 8.79 -30.71
C ARG A 604 18.64 8.00 -29.57
N LYS A 605 17.86 8.66 -28.72
CA LYS A 605 17.19 8.07 -27.56
C LYS A 605 15.77 7.58 -27.89
N GLY A 606 15.11 8.18 -28.88
CA GLY A 606 13.78 7.80 -29.33
C GLY A 606 13.14 8.89 -30.19
N LEU A 607 11.82 8.85 -30.32
CA LEU A 607 11.05 9.92 -30.97
C LEU A 607 11.19 11.23 -30.19
N THR A 608 11.33 12.34 -30.91
CA THR A 608 11.39 13.68 -30.34
C THR A 608 9.98 14.27 -30.22
N PHE A 609 9.79 15.25 -29.34
CA PHE A 609 8.52 15.97 -29.20
C PHE A 609 8.10 16.60 -30.55
N PRO A 610 6.82 16.51 -30.96
CA PRO A 610 5.67 16.03 -30.19
C PRO A 610 5.41 14.51 -30.18
N ASP A 611 6.11 13.74 -31.02
CA ASP A 611 5.83 12.31 -31.20
C ASP A 611 6.50 11.42 -30.13
N GLY A 612 7.36 11.99 -29.30
CA GLY A 612 7.96 11.34 -28.14
C GLY A 612 8.49 12.33 -27.11
N PRO A 613 9.12 11.85 -26.02
CA PRO A 613 9.50 12.68 -24.88
C PRO A 613 10.87 13.38 -25.03
N TYR A 614 11.65 13.05 -26.07
CA TYR A 614 13.00 13.59 -26.22
C TYR A 614 13.03 14.95 -26.91
N GLY A 615 14.05 15.75 -26.62
CA GLY A 615 14.20 17.11 -27.12
C GLY A 615 14.24 17.20 -28.66
N PRO A 616 13.37 18.01 -29.30
CA PRO A 616 13.50 18.33 -30.72
C PRO A 616 14.75 19.18 -30.99
N ASP A 617 15.01 19.50 -32.24
CA ASP A 617 16.25 20.15 -32.67
C ASP A 617 16.47 21.57 -32.14
N SER A 618 15.39 22.30 -31.93
CA SER A 618 15.39 23.62 -31.31
C SER A 618 15.28 23.60 -29.78
N HIS A 619 15.23 22.43 -29.13
CA HIS A 619 15.06 22.31 -27.67
C HIS A 619 16.15 23.06 -26.89
N LEU A 620 15.75 23.86 -25.89
CA LEU A 620 16.66 24.64 -25.04
C LEU A 620 16.44 24.31 -23.57
N GLN A 621 17.46 23.71 -22.95
CA GLN A 621 17.45 23.50 -21.50
C GLN A 621 17.97 24.76 -20.78
N ARG A 622 17.03 25.49 -20.15
CA ARG A 622 17.32 26.60 -19.22
C ARG A 622 17.77 26.05 -17.85
N GLY A 623 18.19 26.94 -16.96
CA GLY A 623 18.63 26.56 -15.62
C GLY A 623 19.53 27.60 -14.95
N ALA A 624 19.57 27.61 -13.62
CA ALA A 624 20.49 28.45 -12.86
C ALA A 624 21.91 27.87 -12.83
N LEU A 625 22.91 28.77 -12.79
CA LEU A 625 24.34 28.44 -12.72
C LEU A 625 24.96 28.63 -11.34
N THR A 626 24.16 29.08 -10.37
CA THR A 626 24.58 29.30 -8.99
C THR A 626 25.29 28.08 -8.42
N TYR A 627 26.29 28.31 -7.58
CA TYR A 627 27.05 27.22 -6.95
C TYR A 627 26.34 26.74 -5.70
N ASP A 628 25.23 26.05 -5.92
CA ASP A 628 24.28 25.74 -4.88
C ASP A 628 24.75 24.76 -3.82
N PHE A 629 25.58 23.83 -4.27
CA PHE A 629 26.38 22.92 -3.47
C PHE A 629 27.39 23.63 -2.54
N ILE A 630 27.62 24.95 -2.70
CA ILE A 630 28.42 25.75 -1.76
C ILE A 630 27.51 26.45 -0.74
N ILE A 631 26.50 27.17 -1.21
CA ILE A 631 25.55 27.94 -0.38
C ILE A 631 24.19 27.92 -1.09
N PRO A 632 23.12 27.28 -0.54
CA PRO A 632 21.71 27.36 -1.00
C PRO A 632 21.05 28.72 -0.73
N GLY A 633 19.93 29.04 -1.37
CA GLY A 633 19.15 30.25 -1.06
C GLY A 633 19.66 31.51 -1.76
N ASP A 634 19.14 32.68 -1.38
CA ASP A 634 19.60 33.94 -1.97
C ASP A 634 21.11 34.13 -1.75
N PRO A 635 21.92 34.27 -2.82
CA PRO A 635 23.36 34.47 -2.70
C PRO A 635 23.76 35.67 -1.83
N LEU A 636 22.87 36.64 -1.63
CA LEU A 636 23.14 37.85 -0.86
C LEU A 636 22.78 37.72 0.64
N THR A 637 22.12 36.65 1.05
CA THR A 637 21.73 36.42 2.45
C THR A 637 22.11 35.01 2.94
N PRO A 638 23.38 34.60 2.83
CA PRO A 638 23.79 33.22 3.13
C PRO A 638 23.63 32.85 4.62
N GLY A 639 22.57 32.13 4.96
CA GLY A 639 22.28 31.66 6.31
C GLY A 639 21.23 32.48 7.08
N TRP A 640 20.55 33.44 6.45
CA TRP A 640 19.45 34.20 7.06
C TRP A 640 18.46 34.69 6.00
N ALA A 641 17.17 34.75 6.35
CA ALA A 641 16.13 35.04 5.37
C ALA A 641 16.15 36.47 4.80
N SER A 642 15.85 36.58 3.51
CA SER A 642 15.68 37.78 2.68
C SER A 642 14.35 38.52 2.93
N VAL A 643 14.02 38.72 4.19
CA VAL A 643 12.87 39.52 4.63
C VAL A 643 13.14 41.02 4.47
N ASP A 644 12.08 41.84 4.59
CA ASP A 644 12.21 43.29 4.56
C ASP A 644 13.21 43.80 5.61
N GLY A 645 14.12 44.67 5.19
CA GLY A 645 15.21 45.18 6.03
C GLY A 645 16.35 44.19 6.33
N ALA A 646 16.38 43.00 5.74
CA ALA A 646 17.46 42.03 5.95
C ALA A 646 18.82 42.58 5.49
N ARG A 647 19.88 42.20 6.23
CA ARG A 647 21.27 42.49 5.84
C ARG A 647 21.60 41.76 4.54
N ARG A 648 22.23 42.43 3.58
CA ARG A 648 22.70 41.83 2.32
C ARG A 648 24.20 42.01 2.16
N ILE A 649 24.90 40.96 1.74
CA ILE A 649 26.30 41.10 1.34
C ILE A 649 26.39 41.69 -0.07
N PRO A 650 27.49 42.38 -0.43
CA PRO A 650 27.74 42.78 -1.81
C PRO A 650 27.84 41.58 -2.75
N VAL A 651 27.38 41.69 -3.99
CA VAL A 651 27.47 40.62 -5.01
C VAL A 651 28.91 40.13 -5.20
N ALA A 652 29.90 41.02 -5.12
CA ALA A 652 31.31 40.66 -5.25
C ALA A 652 31.83 39.73 -4.12
N GLU A 653 31.14 39.68 -2.99
CA GLU A 653 31.44 38.79 -1.86
C GLU A 653 30.61 37.49 -1.91
N ALA A 654 29.60 37.41 -2.79
CA ALA A 654 28.69 36.28 -2.90
C ALA A 654 29.36 35.09 -3.61
N ARG A 655 29.85 34.14 -2.81
CA ARG A 655 30.63 32.98 -3.28
C ARG A 655 29.86 32.02 -4.20
N SER A 656 28.53 32.04 -4.17
CA SER A 656 27.67 31.20 -5.00
C SER A 656 27.31 31.84 -6.35
N VAL A 657 27.65 33.11 -6.58
CA VAL A 657 27.39 33.81 -7.85
C VAL A 657 28.51 33.51 -8.86
N PRO A 658 28.19 33.01 -10.07
CA PRO A 658 29.18 32.81 -11.13
C PRO A 658 29.75 34.12 -11.67
N THR A 659 31.02 34.12 -12.06
CA THR A 659 31.68 35.26 -12.73
C THR A 659 32.01 34.97 -14.19
N ILE A 660 31.47 33.89 -14.76
CA ILE A 660 31.63 33.48 -16.16
C ILE A 660 30.30 33.65 -16.92
N MET A 661 30.38 34.08 -18.18
CA MET A 661 29.23 34.09 -19.09
C MET A 661 28.87 32.65 -19.45
N ALA A 662 27.59 32.30 -19.46
CA ALA A 662 27.16 31.05 -20.07
C ALA A 662 25.79 31.14 -20.73
N VAL A 663 25.62 30.38 -21.81
CA VAL A 663 24.43 30.40 -22.66
C VAL A 663 24.02 28.96 -23.01
N PRO A 664 22.72 28.61 -22.92
CA PRO A 664 22.25 27.32 -23.38
C PRO A 664 22.05 27.35 -24.90
N LEU A 665 22.38 26.26 -25.58
CA LEU A 665 22.19 26.08 -27.01
C LEU A 665 21.32 24.87 -27.28
N SER A 666 20.50 24.99 -28.32
CA SER A 666 19.84 23.85 -28.93
C SER A 666 20.89 23.02 -29.68
N TRP A 667 20.62 21.75 -29.95
CA TRP A 667 21.57 20.99 -30.77
C TRP A 667 21.56 21.47 -32.23
N ARG A 668 20.47 22.10 -32.70
CA ARG A 668 20.46 22.84 -33.97
C ARG A 668 21.48 23.98 -33.97
N ASP A 669 21.55 24.77 -32.90
CA ASP A 669 22.50 25.89 -32.80
C ASP A 669 23.94 25.43 -32.48
N ALA A 670 24.11 24.31 -31.77
CA ALA A 670 25.42 23.74 -31.50
C ALA A 670 26.07 23.13 -32.76
N GLN A 671 25.25 22.64 -33.70
CA GLN A 671 25.71 21.90 -34.88
C GLN A 671 26.71 22.68 -35.76
N PRO A 672 26.46 23.94 -36.17
CA PRO A 672 27.40 24.70 -36.99
C PRO A 672 28.68 25.03 -36.24
N LEU A 673 28.59 25.29 -34.93
CA LEU A 673 29.72 25.62 -34.05
C LEU A 673 30.66 24.42 -33.90
N LEU A 674 30.13 23.24 -33.58
CA LEU A 674 30.90 22.00 -33.44
C LEU A 674 31.48 21.53 -34.78
N LYS A 675 30.73 21.66 -35.88
CA LYS A 675 31.20 21.30 -37.22
C LYS A 675 32.38 22.16 -37.69
N ALA A 676 32.46 23.41 -37.21
CA ALA A 676 33.53 24.35 -37.55
C ALA A 676 34.83 24.10 -36.77
N LEU A 677 34.84 23.22 -35.77
CA LEU A 677 36.05 22.88 -35.01
C LEU A 677 37.00 22.02 -35.85
N ALA A 678 38.27 22.43 -35.89
CA ALA A 678 39.39 21.61 -36.36
C ALA A 678 40.15 21.01 -35.16
N GLY A 679 41.43 20.71 -35.34
CA GLY A 679 42.25 20.09 -34.30
C GLY A 679 42.03 18.57 -34.16
N PRO A 680 42.50 17.97 -33.05
CA PRO A 680 42.41 16.54 -32.81
C PRO A 680 40.97 16.04 -32.78
N VAL A 681 40.76 14.84 -33.31
CA VAL A 681 39.50 14.10 -33.17
C VAL A 681 39.21 13.89 -31.68
N ALA A 682 38.02 14.26 -31.24
CA ALA A 682 37.59 14.06 -29.87
C ALA A 682 37.53 12.55 -29.56
N PRO A 683 37.85 12.11 -28.33
CA PRO A 683 37.80 10.70 -27.98
C PRO A 683 36.42 10.08 -28.22
N PRO A 684 36.33 8.73 -28.37
CA PRO A 684 35.06 8.06 -28.56
C PRO A 684 34.00 8.42 -27.51
N SER A 685 34.40 8.62 -26.24
CA SER A 685 33.50 9.01 -25.15
C SER A 685 32.93 10.42 -25.28
N TRP A 686 33.51 11.28 -26.12
CA TRP A 686 33.05 12.64 -26.40
C TRP A 686 32.37 12.77 -27.76
N GLN A 687 32.27 11.70 -28.54
CA GLN A 687 31.44 11.75 -29.74
C GLN A 687 29.97 11.81 -29.32
N GLY A 688 29.19 12.60 -30.05
CA GLY A 688 27.75 12.70 -29.92
C GLY A 688 27.03 12.10 -31.12
N ALA A 689 25.76 12.44 -31.28
CA ALA A 689 24.91 11.90 -32.32
C ALA A 689 24.79 12.79 -33.57
N LEU A 690 25.28 14.04 -33.53
CA LEU A 690 25.27 14.93 -34.71
C LEU A 690 26.08 14.32 -35.89
N PRO A 691 25.69 14.58 -37.16
CA PRO A 691 26.15 13.81 -38.32
C PRO A 691 27.54 14.24 -38.84
N PHE A 692 28.53 14.31 -37.96
CA PHE A 692 29.94 14.53 -38.29
C PHE A 692 30.85 14.10 -37.14
N THR A 693 32.14 13.91 -37.41
CA THR A 693 33.13 13.58 -36.38
C THR A 693 33.45 14.81 -35.53
N TYR A 694 33.33 14.68 -34.21
CA TYR A 694 33.60 15.78 -33.29
C TYR A 694 35.09 15.96 -33.13
N ARG A 695 35.51 17.22 -33.06
CA ARG A 695 36.90 17.63 -32.84
C ARG A 695 36.96 18.59 -31.68
N THR A 696 38.13 18.68 -31.06
CA THR A 696 38.33 19.42 -29.81
C THR A 696 38.68 20.89 -30.01
N GLY A 697 39.07 21.30 -31.23
CA GLY A 697 39.69 22.60 -31.47
C GLY A 697 41.19 22.61 -31.11
N PRO A 698 41.84 23.79 -31.07
CA PRO A 698 41.29 25.11 -31.39
C PRO A 698 41.19 25.38 -32.91
N GLY A 699 40.35 26.36 -33.27
CA GLY A 699 40.28 26.99 -34.60
C GLY A 699 39.63 26.15 -35.71
N PRO A 700 39.24 26.76 -36.86
CA PRO A 700 39.12 28.21 -37.09
C PRO A 700 37.86 28.83 -36.44
N ALA A 701 37.06 28.04 -35.72
CA ALA A 701 35.84 28.51 -35.06
C ALA A 701 36.15 29.62 -34.03
N THR A 702 35.68 30.83 -34.31
CA THR A 702 35.69 31.97 -33.38
C THR A 702 34.26 32.38 -33.12
N VAL A 703 33.91 32.58 -31.85
CA VAL A 703 32.54 32.92 -31.44
C VAL A 703 32.54 34.20 -30.62
N ARG A 704 31.57 35.06 -30.90
CA ARG A 704 31.19 36.19 -30.06
C ARG A 704 30.02 35.79 -29.17
N VAL A 705 30.22 35.85 -27.86
CA VAL A 705 29.19 35.61 -26.84
C VAL A 705 28.94 36.93 -26.13
N ARG A 706 27.68 37.38 -26.15
CA ARG A 706 27.24 38.57 -25.43
C ARG A 706 26.06 38.22 -24.54
N VAL A 707 26.22 38.49 -23.25
CA VAL A 707 25.18 38.32 -22.23
C VAL A 707 25.07 39.63 -21.47
N ALA A 708 23.86 40.12 -21.29
CA ALA A 708 23.56 41.23 -20.38
C ALA A 708 22.39 40.82 -19.50
N MET A 709 22.67 40.62 -18.22
CA MET A 709 21.67 40.47 -17.18
C MET A 709 21.48 41.82 -16.48
N ASP A 710 20.27 42.09 -16.00
CA ASP A 710 20.09 43.15 -15.00
C ASP A 710 20.65 42.73 -13.63
N ASP A 711 20.62 43.64 -12.65
CA ASP A 711 21.12 43.46 -11.30
C ASP A 711 20.00 43.48 -10.25
N SER A 712 18.74 43.24 -10.67
CA SER A 712 17.62 43.56 -9.79
C SER A 712 17.37 42.53 -8.71
N ILE A 713 17.04 43.05 -7.53
CA ILE A 713 16.37 42.32 -6.46
C ILE A 713 14.87 42.23 -6.81
N ARG A 714 14.30 41.04 -6.76
CA ARG A 714 12.88 40.79 -7.09
C ARG A 714 12.17 40.06 -5.97
N ALA A 715 10.89 40.38 -5.82
CA ALA A 715 10.03 39.72 -4.86
C ALA A 715 9.65 38.31 -5.36
N ILE A 716 9.79 37.33 -4.47
CA ILE A 716 9.28 35.96 -4.63
C ILE A 716 8.28 35.66 -3.51
N TYR A 717 7.35 34.73 -3.76
CA TYR A 717 6.19 34.49 -2.91
C TYR A 717 6.01 33.01 -2.59
N VAL A 718 6.27 32.66 -1.33
CA VAL A 718 6.04 31.33 -0.78
C VAL A 718 4.65 31.27 -0.14
N VAL A 719 3.84 30.28 -0.52
CA VAL A 719 2.50 30.10 0.05
C VAL A 719 2.52 28.96 1.05
N GLU A 720 2.02 29.20 2.25
CA GLU A 720 1.88 28.21 3.32
C GLU A 720 0.40 28.06 3.71
N GLY A 721 -0.06 26.84 3.96
CA GLY A 721 -1.37 26.56 4.57
C GLY A 721 -1.31 25.32 5.46
N ARG A 722 -2.14 25.26 6.51
CA ARG A 722 -2.05 24.20 7.53
C ARG A 722 -3.36 23.42 7.65
N ILE A 723 -3.24 22.13 7.97
CA ILE A 723 -4.32 21.36 8.59
C ILE A 723 -3.85 21.02 10.00
N ARG A 724 -4.42 21.67 11.00
CA ARG A 724 -4.04 21.49 12.41
C ARG A 724 -4.33 20.07 12.92
N GLY A 725 -3.35 19.46 13.58
CA GLY A 725 -3.47 18.15 14.20
C GLY A 725 -4.46 18.13 15.37
N SER A 726 -5.06 16.97 15.63
CA SER A 726 -6.04 16.78 16.72
C SER A 726 -5.41 16.47 18.08
N GLU A 727 -4.20 15.89 18.11
CA GLU A 727 -3.56 15.43 19.36
C GLU A 727 -2.21 16.13 19.61
N GLU A 728 -1.38 16.28 18.57
CA GLU A 728 -0.06 16.89 18.61
C GLU A 728 0.01 18.04 17.58
N PRO A 729 -0.77 19.13 17.76
CA PRO A 729 -0.89 20.20 16.76
C PRO A 729 0.41 20.98 16.52
N GLU A 730 1.33 20.96 17.47
CA GLU A 730 2.64 21.60 17.36
C GLU A 730 3.64 20.79 16.53
N GLN A 731 3.48 19.47 16.43
CA GLN A 731 4.33 18.63 15.58
C GLN A 731 3.74 18.58 14.16
N TYR A 732 4.58 18.68 13.13
CA TYR A 732 4.06 18.73 11.76
C TYR A 732 4.89 18.03 10.69
N VAL A 733 4.20 17.60 9.64
CA VAL A 733 4.79 17.12 8.39
C VAL A 733 4.61 18.21 7.33
N VAL A 734 5.71 18.59 6.67
CA VAL A 734 5.69 19.57 5.58
C VAL A 734 5.55 18.83 4.24
N LEU A 735 4.58 19.24 3.43
CA LEU A 735 4.34 18.78 2.06
C LEU A 735 4.68 19.92 1.10
N GLY A 736 5.84 19.82 0.46
CA GLY A 736 6.41 20.85 -0.40
C GLY A 736 6.36 20.51 -1.89
N ASN A 737 6.15 21.53 -2.70
CA ASN A 737 6.34 21.53 -4.15
C ASN A 737 6.64 22.98 -4.58
N HIS A 738 7.56 23.20 -5.52
CA HIS A 738 7.76 24.54 -6.07
C HIS A 738 6.77 24.84 -7.19
N ARG A 739 6.64 26.11 -7.52
CA ARG A 739 5.60 26.61 -8.44
C ARG A 739 6.16 27.37 -9.61
N ASP A 740 7.30 28.03 -9.43
CA ASP A 740 7.97 28.70 -10.52
C ASP A 740 8.51 27.67 -11.52
N ALA A 741 8.48 28.02 -12.81
CA ALA A 741 9.05 27.22 -13.87
C ALA A 741 9.84 28.11 -14.84
N TRP A 742 10.84 27.57 -15.54
CA TRP A 742 11.51 28.36 -16.60
C TRP A 742 10.56 28.87 -17.68
N VAL A 743 9.56 28.06 -18.05
CA VAL A 743 8.53 28.40 -19.04
C VAL A 743 7.14 28.00 -18.51
N PHE A 744 6.48 26.98 -19.08
CA PHE A 744 5.14 26.51 -18.69
C PHE A 744 5.15 25.44 -17.59
N GLY A 745 6.30 24.79 -17.40
CA GLY A 745 6.52 23.80 -16.37
C GLY A 745 5.62 22.56 -16.40
N GLY A 746 5.34 22.00 -17.57
CA GLY A 746 4.38 20.88 -17.72
C GLY A 746 4.72 19.62 -16.90
N VAL A 747 5.98 19.35 -16.60
CA VAL A 747 6.36 18.32 -15.62
C VAL A 747 6.82 19.02 -14.37
N ASP A 748 7.96 19.71 -14.51
CA ASP A 748 8.64 20.50 -13.51
C ASP A 748 8.13 21.95 -13.53
N PRO A 749 7.34 22.40 -12.53
CA PRO A 749 6.79 21.64 -11.38
C PRO A 749 5.27 21.51 -11.41
N SER A 750 4.61 21.96 -12.48
CA SER A 750 3.15 22.14 -12.49
C SER A 750 2.39 20.82 -12.28
N SER A 751 3.01 19.68 -12.61
CA SER A 751 2.44 18.37 -12.30
C SER A 751 2.34 18.12 -10.80
N GLY A 752 3.39 18.44 -10.02
CA GLY A 752 3.36 18.38 -8.56
C GLY A 752 2.46 19.43 -7.94
N SER A 753 2.44 20.66 -8.47
CA SER A 753 1.55 21.73 -7.99
C SER A 753 0.08 21.33 -8.11
N ALA A 754 -0.30 20.69 -9.22
CA ALA A 754 -1.64 20.15 -9.42
C ALA A 754 -1.96 19.03 -8.41
N THR A 755 -1.05 18.09 -8.20
CA THR A 755 -1.20 17.01 -7.20
C THR A 755 -1.31 17.56 -5.77
N GLN A 756 -0.53 18.58 -5.43
CA GLN A 756 -0.55 19.21 -4.11
C GLN A 756 -1.90 19.90 -3.84
N LEU A 757 -2.47 20.62 -4.81
CA LEU A 757 -3.80 21.23 -4.68
C LEU A 757 -4.91 20.19 -4.52
N GLU A 758 -4.83 19.09 -5.27
CA GLU A 758 -5.81 18.01 -5.14
C GLU A 758 -5.74 17.32 -3.78
N LEU A 759 -4.52 17.06 -3.28
CA LEU A 759 -4.32 16.49 -1.95
C LEU A 759 -4.84 17.44 -0.86
N ALA A 760 -4.55 18.75 -0.96
CA ALA A 760 -5.06 19.77 -0.05
C ALA A 760 -6.60 19.85 -0.08
N ARG A 761 -7.23 19.71 -1.26
CA ARG A 761 -8.69 19.68 -1.40
C ARG A 761 -9.32 18.52 -0.65
N VAL A 762 -8.79 17.31 -0.84
CA VAL A 762 -9.34 16.09 -0.23
C VAL A 762 -9.10 16.06 1.27
N LEU A 763 -7.87 16.34 1.72
CA LEU A 763 -7.55 16.36 3.15
C LEU A 763 -8.29 17.49 3.89
N GLY A 764 -8.45 18.67 3.27
CA GLY A 764 -9.26 19.75 3.83
C GLY A 764 -10.74 19.36 3.98
N ALA A 765 -11.30 18.62 3.02
CA ALA A 765 -12.65 18.08 3.14
C ALA A 765 -12.78 17.07 4.29
N LEU A 766 -11.86 16.12 4.41
CA LEU A 766 -11.84 15.14 5.51
C LEU A 766 -11.70 15.83 6.88
N ALA A 767 -10.85 16.85 6.99
CA ALA A 767 -10.66 17.62 8.22
C ALA A 767 -11.95 18.35 8.66
N ARG A 768 -12.72 18.91 7.72
CA ARG A 768 -14.03 19.54 8.01
C ARG A 768 -15.09 18.54 8.47
N GLU A 769 -14.96 17.27 8.07
CA GLU A 769 -15.79 16.16 8.54
C GLU A 769 -15.32 15.58 9.89
N GLY A 770 -14.33 16.20 10.53
CA GLY A 770 -13.79 15.79 11.83
C GLY A 770 -12.69 14.73 11.75
N LYS A 771 -12.30 14.28 10.54
CA LYS A 771 -11.22 13.31 10.31
C LYS A 771 -9.89 14.03 10.21
N ARG A 772 -9.41 14.56 11.34
CA ARG A 772 -8.18 15.34 11.41
C ARG A 772 -6.97 14.43 11.66
N PRO A 773 -5.78 14.74 11.09
CA PRO A 773 -4.57 14.00 11.37
C PRO A 773 -4.15 14.19 12.84
N ARG A 774 -3.42 13.23 13.40
CA ARG A 774 -2.86 13.33 14.77
C ARG A 774 -1.96 14.55 14.92
N ARG A 775 -1.06 14.73 13.96
CA ARG A 775 -0.10 15.83 13.83
C ARG A 775 -0.55 16.81 12.75
N SER A 776 -0.07 18.04 12.80
CA SER A 776 -0.39 19.03 11.79
C SER A 776 0.25 18.68 10.43
N ILE A 777 -0.41 19.07 9.34
CA ILE A 777 0.14 19.02 7.99
C ILE A 777 0.35 20.46 7.52
N VAL A 778 1.53 20.78 7.01
CA VAL A 778 1.87 22.08 6.43
C VAL A 778 2.04 21.89 4.93
N PHE A 779 1.18 22.50 4.13
CA PHE A 779 1.34 22.60 2.68
C PHE A 779 2.15 23.83 2.34
N ALA A 780 3.20 23.66 1.55
CA ALA A 780 4.05 24.76 1.11
C ALA A 780 4.24 24.75 -0.41
N SER A 781 3.89 25.86 -1.05
CA SER A 781 4.14 26.12 -2.47
C SER A 781 5.32 27.09 -2.58
N TRP A 782 6.48 26.54 -2.96
CA TRP A 782 7.72 27.29 -3.06
C TRP A 782 7.79 28.14 -4.33
N ASP A 783 8.65 29.14 -4.31
CA ASP A 783 8.96 30.02 -5.45
C ASP A 783 10.49 30.11 -5.58
N ALA A 784 10.98 30.49 -6.75
CA ALA A 784 12.39 30.56 -7.10
C ALA A 784 13.18 29.27 -6.77
N GLU A 785 12.57 28.09 -6.93
CA GLU A 785 13.32 26.83 -6.84
C GLU A 785 14.30 26.71 -8.01
N GLU A 786 13.84 27.04 -9.21
CA GLU A 786 14.61 26.99 -10.45
C GLU A 786 15.82 27.93 -10.39
N TRP A 787 15.69 28.93 -9.51
CA TRP A 787 16.71 29.86 -9.09
C TRP A 787 17.22 29.47 -7.72
N HIS A 788 17.86 28.30 -7.60
CA HIS A 788 18.73 27.99 -6.47
C HIS A 788 18.02 27.58 -5.16
N LEU A 789 16.90 26.86 -5.28
CA LEU A 789 16.08 26.42 -4.15
C LEU A 789 15.66 27.60 -3.25
N THR A 790 15.53 28.81 -3.82
CA THR A 790 15.59 30.04 -3.03
C THR A 790 14.42 30.13 -2.07
N GLY A 791 13.16 30.08 -2.53
CA GLY A 791 12.02 30.28 -1.64
C GLY A 791 11.90 29.26 -0.51
N SER A 792 12.22 27.98 -0.77
CA SER A 792 12.23 26.95 0.28
C SER A 792 13.38 27.15 1.28
N THR A 793 14.55 27.60 0.81
CA THR A 793 15.70 27.91 1.66
C THR A 793 15.43 29.14 2.53
N GLU A 794 14.95 30.25 1.95
CA GLU A 794 14.62 31.47 2.70
C GLU A 794 13.56 31.20 3.79
N TRP A 795 12.55 30.38 3.48
CA TRP A 795 11.57 29.95 4.46
C TRP A 795 12.19 29.06 5.54
N GLY A 796 13.06 28.12 5.14
CA GLY A 796 13.84 27.30 6.07
C GLY A 796 14.72 28.11 7.02
N GLU A 797 15.34 29.18 6.53
CA GLU A 797 16.15 30.10 7.31
C GLU A 797 15.29 30.96 8.25
N GLN A 798 14.16 31.49 7.77
CA GLN A 798 13.24 32.29 8.58
C GLN A 798 12.66 31.48 9.75
N PHE A 799 12.36 30.20 9.54
CA PHE A 799 11.71 29.33 10.51
C PHE A 799 12.61 28.21 11.04
N ALA A 800 13.93 28.36 10.93
CA ALA A 800 14.91 27.31 11.27
C ALA A 800 14.72 26.72 12.68
N ASP A 801 14.47 27.58 13.66
CA ASP A 801 14.27 27.17 15.04
C ASP A 801 12.94 26.45 15.28
N ASP A 802 11.88 26.85 14.58
CA ASP A 802 10.59 26.17 14.62
C ASP A 802 10.71 24.77 14.00
N LEU A 803 11.32 24.68 12.82
CA LEU A 803 11.56 23.44 12.10
C LEU A 803 12.34 22.43 12.94
N ARG A 804 13.43 22.84 13.60
CA ARG A 804 14.24 21.96 14.45
C ARG A 804 13.46 21.37 15.64
N ARG A 805 12.44 22.07 16.14
CA ARG A 805 11.66 21.65 17.31
C ARG A 805 10.41 20.84 16.95
N HIS A 806 9.86 21.07 15.77
CA HIS A 806 8.48 20.70 15.46
C HIS A 806 8.29 19.93 14.14
N ALA A 807 9.22 20.03 13.19
CA ALA A 807 9.11 19.31 11.92
C ALA A 807 9.50 17.84 12.08
N ILE A 808 8.58 16.94 11.72
CA ILE A 808 8.78 15.48 11.75
C ILE A 808 9.41 14.99 10.45
N ALA A 809 8.91 15.48 9.32
CA ALA A 809 9.36 15.10 7.98
C ALA A 809 9.03 16.20 6.96
N TYR A 810 9.85 16.26 5.92
CA TYR A 810 9.57 17.02 4.69
C TYR A 810 9.36 16.02 3.55
N LEU A 811 8.18 16.06 2.92
CA LEU A 811 7.86 15.27 1.75
C LEU A 811 7.78 16.19 0.54
N ASN A 812 8.56 15.89 -0.49
CA ASN A 812 8.61 16.66 -1.73
C ASN A 812 7.96 15.88 -2.85
N VAL A 813 7.09 16.53 -3.63
CA VAL A 813 6.64 16.01 -4.92
C VAL A 813 6.80 17.13 -5.93
N ASP A 814 7.87 17.06 -6.69
CA ASP A 814 8.22 18.06 -7.69
C ASP A 814 7.50 17.80 -9.02
N GLY A 815 8.12 16.99 -9.89
CA GLY A 815 7.41 16.29 -10.95
C GLY A 815 6.62 15.12 -10.37
N SER A 816 5.29 15.18 -10.40
CA SER A 816 4.44 14.04 -10.02
C SER A 816 4.24 13.04 -11.16
N THR A 817 4.49 13.46 -12.41
CA THR A 817 4.41 12.58 -13.58
C THR A 817 5.34 13.05 -14.71
N SER A 818 6.17 12.13 -15.20
CA SER A 818 7.04 12.32 -16.37
C SER A 818 7.17 11.05 -17.23
N GLY A 819 6.33 10.04 -16.95
CA GLY A 819 6.41 8.70 -17.54
C GLY A 819 5.61 7.67 -16.73
N SER A 820 5.79 6.38 -17.04
CA SER A 820 5.08 5.27 -16.39
C SER A 820 5.85 4.64 -15.23
N GLU A 821 7.11 5.01 -15.03
CA GLU A 821 7.97 4.41 -14.01
C GLU A 821 7.95 5.22 -12.71
N PHE A 822 7.72 4.53 -11.60
CA PHE A 822 7.79 5.12 -10.27
C PHE A 822 9.25 5.19 -9.79
N SER A 823 9.64 6.32 -9.21
CA SER A 823 10.90 6.47 -8.49
C SER A 823 10.69 7.25 -7.19
N ALA A 824 11.51 6.96 -6.18
CA ALA A 824 11.49 7.66 -4.90
C ALA A 824 12.89 7.72 -4.30
N GLY A 825 13.22 8.84 -3.66
CA GLY A 825 14.40 9.03 -2.84
C GLY A 825 14.01 9.41 -1.42
N ALA A 826 14.67 8.82 -0.42
CA ALA A 826 14.39 9.13 0.98
C ALA A 826 15.61 8.89 1.86
N VAL A 827 15.63 9.51 3.04
CA VAL A 827 16.55 9.11 4.13
C VAL A 827 16.20 7.70 4.61
N ALA A 828 17.20 6.96 5.10
CA ALA A 828 17.05 5.54 5.44
C ALA A 828 15.91 5.24 6.43
N SER A 829 15.58 6.17 7.33
CA SER A 829 14.47 6.05 8.28
C SER A 829 13.09 5.97 7.61
N LEU A 830 12.93 6.51 6.40
CA LEU A 830 11.67 6.51 5.65
C LEU A 830 11.58 5.40 4.60
N ASN A 831 12.66 4.66 4.30
CA ASN A 831 12.67 3.62 3.27
C ASN A 831 11.55 2.60 3.43
N ARG A 832 11.29 2.16 4.67
CA ARG A 832 10.25 1.17 4.93
C ARG A 832 8.84 1.76 4.81
N LEU A 833 8.66 3.04 5.14
CA LEU A 833 7.39 3.73 4.90
C LEU A 833 7.08 3.81 3.40
N VAL A 834 8.10 4.12 2.58
CA VAL A 834 7.95 4.13 1.10
C VAL A 834 7.52 2.76 0.60
N VAL A 835 8.19 1.68 1.03
CA VAL A 835 7.85 0.31 0.63
C VAL A 835 6.44 -0.10 1.06
N GLU A 836 6.05 0.20 2.31
CA GLU A 836 4.71 -0.07 2.82
C GLU A 836 3.64 0.71 2.02
N THR A 837 3.89 1.99 1.71
CA THR A 837 2.98 2.84 0.93
C THR A 837 2.80 2.33 -0.50
N VAL A 838 3.89 2.04 -1.23
CA VAL A 838 3.79 1.60 -2.64
C VAL A 838 3.27 0.17 -2.78
N ARG A 839 3.30 -0.64 -1.71
CA ARG A 839 2.58 -1.93 -1.67
C ARG A 839 1.06 -1.71 -1.68
N ASP A 840 0.58 -0.68 -0.99
CA ASP A 840 -0.85 -0.45 -0.76
C ASP A 840 -1.48 0.44 -1.84
N VAL A 841 -0.66 1.24 -2.55
CA VAL A 841 -1.10 2.03 -3.71
C VAL A 841 -1.18 1.16 -4.97
N ARG A 842 -2.30 1.29 -5.70
CA ARG A 842 -2.51 0.60 -6.98
C ARG A 842 -1.80 1.30 -8.13
N ASP A 843 -1.08 0.53 -8.92
CA ASP A 843 -0.48 0.96 -10.17
C ASP A 843 -1.56 1.15 -11.25
N PRO A 844 -1.68 2.35 -11.87
CA PRO A 844 -2.73 2.63 -12.83
C PRO A 844 -2.61 1.84 -14.14
N ALA A 845 -1.43 1.31 -14.48
CA ALA A 845 -1.21 0.58 -15.73
C ALA A 845 -1.53 -0.92 -15.58
N SER A 846 -1.03 -1.57 -14.53
CA SER A 846 -1.17 -3.01 -14.31
C SER A 846 -2.37 -3.40 -13.44
N GLY A 847 -2.93 -2.46 -12.68
CA GLY A 847 -3.98 -2.73 -11.68
C GLY A 847 -3.50 -3.47 -10.43
N GLY A 848 -2.22 -3.88 -10.39
CA GLY A 848 -1.54 -4.44 -9.21
C GLY A 848 -1.01 -3.36 -8.28
N SER A 849 -0.11 -3.71 -7.35
CA SER A 849 0.55 -2.71 -6.50
C SER A 849 1.67 -1.98 -7.25
N VAL A 850 1.92 -0.72 -6.88
CA VAL A 850 3.10 0.04 -7.36
C VAL A 850 4.38 -0.69 -6.99
N LEU A 851 4.46 -1.37 -5.84
CA LEU A 851 5.62 -2.18 -5.45
C LEU A 851 5.93 -3.29 -6.46
N THR A 852 4.91 -4.00 -6.93
CA THR A 852 5.08 -5.06 -7.93
C THR A 852 5.52 -4.48 -9.28
N ALA A 853 4.94 -3.36 -9.71
CA ALA A 853 5.34 -2.68 -10.93
C ALA A 853 6.79 -2.16 -10.84
N TRP A 854 7.14 -1.56 -9.71
CA TRP A 854 8.47 -1.01 -9.44
C TRP A 854 9.55 -2.09 -9.42
N ALA A 855 9.30 -3.22 -8.76
CA ALA A 855 10.23 -4.34 -8.73
C ALA A 855 10.49 -4.94 -10.13
N ARG A 856 9.47 -4.95 -11.01
CA ARG A 856 9.61 -5.42 -12.39
C ARG A 856 10.44 -4.46 -13.26
N ALA A 857 10.30 -3.16 -13.06
CA ALA A 857 11.08 -2.17 -13.80
C ALA A 857 12.58 -2.20 -13.46
N GLN A 858 12.95 -2.74 -12.29
CA GLN A 858 14.35 -2.89 -11.87
C GLN A 858 14.99 -4.22 -12.28
N ALA A 859 14.20 -5.20 -12.74
CA ALA A 859 14.66 -6.51 -13.16
C ALA A 859 14.94 -6.54 -14.66
#